data_AF-W5JHG6-F1
#
_entry.id   AF-W5JHG6-F1
#
_cell.length_a   1.000
_cell.length_b   1.000
_cell.length_c   1.000
_cell.angle_alpha   90.00
_cell.angle_beta   90.00
_cell.angle_gamma   90.00
#
_symmetry.space_group_name_H-M   'P 1'
#
loop_
_entity.id
_entity.type
_entity.pdbx_description
1 polymer ?
#
loop_
_entity_poly.entity_id
_entity_poly.type
_entity_poly.pdbx_seq_one_letter_code
_entity_poly.pdbx_strand_id
1 'polypeptide(L)'
;MVSAMDNGMDERCSFEHNRTASKHMTYDQITYWIRYNCYHSSWGTTGMSLWLYKRVFVVTMIRCSTSLSAGVRTGGRAGGFGDRLVQSTSTASDGRDSMELLEPRLEPREESEIAGVDNRIEIVATIIATNYNGLLKLNDNKHLLRKWLKCDQCDDDGSVRCSDKRKAQAQLCPQFKSGDRCYEMRRSSNRHTVLQRGCQSSLEAVGIECSEETQCRDYTEHDINVVDSRQASDQGRKCLICSTDAVNGKQCDEASAGLEAESCDLAEDECITMVQDNVLHRKCKSALTTEQQQLCTDSGEGVCVSCNEDGCNRHTLLKCIQCKKSIDPLCRDPSLSNELGPKYCSRFHPGAQCFSRILNEDVERGCTSDSGLTESVCEDNKYCLACATNGCNKETEDFLRDVARCLRCSSSKGDDINCEEATGNTEECDQQEDECFTRVDGESIERNCLATLPAEEQRKCLNTEDNTCLACHGHDCNRIRWRKCYTCSKLADPRCVAPESQPTLPVLFCDRYKYEDVCYAKIVDENNLVRGCGSDLAEEEDVCVDDSRCMKCDVNGCNSIAESALLTRSRCLSCLSSVDGEECEEGTLDPVLCEANNGCYTRVDVLQTTCSSTSSRSCLTCSGSSCNGVQWSRCYQCSSFLAAKCELLQSDETHLQFCLNAADHCFEDRDGEENDRFYCHSCVSSIYPNCVWSPHTSTTKDCGPGDRACATVILPDGHTYRGCSQDPECIEAGPSGCLRCDIFSGCNIDRYPTDRLRCNICQTAVSASCATLPYARQFEKACVRFIADDRCVTIYDGYNVSSRDCHSALGEHDRGKCDNAGSVECAECSSWNCNTDRVRIDDRCLQCTSNTTDCSTGMLSPTLCAKPSAGKCFSRVDPDDGLLVRGCWINLSSQQQAECTKDRKNCSMCLGEGCNRQWLPQNTLSCVQCESKDSLLCAQMQRNDSEVRLCRRHVAGDRCYMRSSSRDGTLQRGCVSDLPEELCAPADACVLCTGENCNRDVFPVNRHSCYQCDGMQENRCEAYQEVYNRDRALLCRLHQENDGCYTRLIRGAGRSMGRDA
;
A
#
# COMPACT_ATOMS: atom_id res chain seq x y z
N MET A 1 5.36 22.64 49.60
CA MET A 1 5.16 23.62 50.70
C MET A 1 3.67 23.93 50.82
N VAL A 2 3.24 24.63 51.86
CA VAL A 2 1.83 24.76 52.29
C VAL A 2 1.31 26.19 52.09
N SER A 3 -0.02 26.33 52.06
CA SER A 3 -0.82 27.59 52.05
C SER A 3 -1.10 28.19 50.66
N ALA A 4 -2.26 28.73 50.28
CA ALA A 4 -3.71 28.66 50.66
C ALA A 4 -4.35 30.06 50.59
N MET A 5 -5.70 30.11 50.52
CA MET A 5 -6.58 31.31 50.62
C MET A 5 -6.55 32.30 49.43
N ASP A 6 -7.65 32.98 49.05
CA ASP A 6 -9.08 32.66 49.17
C ASP A 6 -9.96 33.62 48.32
N ASN A 7 -11.27 33.33 48.20
CA ASN A 7 -12.37 34.18 47.69
C ASN A 7 -12.36 34.62 46.20
N GLY A 8 -13.51 34.44 45.52
CA GLY A 8 -13.81 34.97 44.19
C GLY A 8 -15.09 35.82 44.15
N MET A 9 -15.61 36.11 42.94
CA MET A 9 -16.98 36.56 42.68
C MET A 9 -17.32 36.43 41.17
N ASP A 10 -18.62 36.32 40.84
CA ASP A 10 -19.15 36.28 39.48
C ASP A 10 -19.05 37.64 38.74
N GLU A 11 -18.83 37.64 37.43
CA GLU A 11 -19.92 37.82 36.44
C GLU A 11 -19.41 37.63 34.98
N ARG A 12 -20.28 37.82 33.98
CA ARG A 12 -20.17 37.27 32.62
C ARG A 12 -19.65 38.26 31.55
N CYS A 13 -19.43 37.69 30.36
CA CYS A 13 -19.26 38.32 29.04
C CYS A 13 -17.86 38.88 28.72
N SER A 14 -17.26 38.36 27.66
CA SER A 14 -16.00 38.86 27.08
C SER A 14 -16.12 38.97 25.57
N PHE A 15 -15.54 40.06 25.02
CA PHE A 15 -15.54 40.40 23.60
C PHE A 15 -14.13 40.25 23.01
N GLU A 16 -14.06 40.06 21.70
CA GLU A 16 -12.99 40.44 20.78
C GLU A 16 -11.47 40.43 21.20
N HIS A 17 -10.77 39.46 20.59
CA HIS A 17 -9.73 39.69 19.56
C HIS A 17 -8.26 40.08 19.90
N ASN A 18 -7.35 39.23 19.39
CA ASN A 18 -6.05 39.51 18.72
C ASN A 18 -4.70 39.65 19.48
N ARG A 19 -3.75 38.78 19.05
CA ARG A 19 -2.27 38.96 18.91
C ARG A 19 -1.42 38.97 20.21
N THR A 20 -0.16 38.47 20.24
CA THR A 20 0.74 37.94 19.17
C THR A 20 1.81 36.97 19.71
N ALA A 21 2.15 35.92 18.93
CA ALA A 21 3.40 35.10 18.95
C ALA A 21 3.76 34.32 20.25
N SER A 22 4.43 33.15 20.22
CA SER A 22 5.20 32.47 19.15
C SER A 22 5.13 30.92 19.20
N LYS A 23 4.97 30.29 18.03
CA LYS A 23 5.51 29.01 17.48
C LYS A 23 6.29 28.04 18.39
N HIS A 24 6.29 26.70 18.24
CA HIS A 24 5.52 25.64 17.51
C HIS A 24 5.90 24.27 18.17
N MET A 25 5.20 23.12 18.13
CA MET A 25 4.01 22.56 17.43
C MET A 25 4.28 21.60 16.24
N THR A 26 3.90 20.32 16.39
CA THR A 26 3.75 19.23 15.39
C THR A 26 2.43 18.49 15.71
N TYR A 27 1.42 18.39 14.82
CA TYR A 27 1.19 17.35 13.80
C TYR A 27 1.21 15.91 14.38
N ASP A 28 0.18 15.06 14.22
CA ASP A 28 -0.81 14.94 13.11
C ASP A 28 -2.28 14.75 13.57
N GLN A 29 -3.27 15.11 12.71
CA GLN A 29 -4.75 14.84 12.71
C GLN A 29 -5.56 16.03 12.08
N ILE A 30 -6.75 15.93 11.45
CA ILE A 30 -7.57 14.88 10.77
C ILE A 30 -8.42 15.59 9.66
N THR A 31 -8.95 14.89 8.63
CA THR A 31 -10.36 15.02 8.11
C THR A 31 -10.64 14.19 6.83
N TYR A 32 -11.92 13.88 6.58
CA TYR A 32 -12.49 13.39 5.29
C TYR A 32 -14.00 13.76 5.23
N TRP A 33 -14.58 13.87 4.02
CA TRP A 33 -16.00 14.13 3.66
C TRP A 33 -16.48 15.59 3.93
N ILE A 34 -17.45 16.20 3.22
CA ILE A 34 -18.31 15.79 2.06
C ILE A 34 -18.44 17.00 1.09
N ARG A 35 -18.65 16.80 -0.23
CA ARG A 35 -19.76 17.42 -1.03
C ARG A 35 -19.76 17.12 -2.54
N TYR A 36 -20.96 17.20 -3.11
CA TYR A 36 -21.27 17.21 -4.55
C TYR A 36 -21.72 18.63 -4.98
N ASN A 37 -21.45 19.01 -6.24
CA ASN A 37 -21.96 20.14 -7.04
C ASN A 37 -22.39 21.49 -6.41
N CYS A 38 -21.79 22.60 -6.87
CA CYS A 38 -22.48 23.58 -7.73
C CYS A 38 -21.50 24.54 -8.48
N TYR A 39 -22.02 25.35 -9.41
CA TYR A 39 -21.25 26.03 -10.48
C TYR A 39 -20.97 27.55 -10.25
N HIS A 40 -20.16 28.12 -11.14
CA HIS A 40 -20.05 29.57 -11.52
C HIS A 40 -19.26 30.59 -10.66
N SER A 41 -18.13 31.09 -11.24
CA SER A 41 -17.64 32.50 -11.38
C SER A 41 -17.82 33.54 -10.23
N SER A 42 -16.88 34.45 -9.90
CA SER A 42 -15.83 35.13 -10.70
C SER A 42 -14.94 36.10 -9.88
N TRP A 43 -13.67 36.27 -10.31
CA TRP A 43 -12.79 37.48 -10.26
C TRP A 43 -12.47 38.21 -8.92
N GLY A 44 -11.17 38.50 -8.69
CA GLY A 44 -10.69 39.42 -7.63
C GLY A 44 -9.16 39.42 -7.43
N THR A 45 -8.44 40.47 -7.84
CA THR A 45 -6.97 40.50 -8.01
C THR A 45 -6.15 41.11 -6.85
N THR A 46 -4.81 40.87 -6.88
CA THR A 46 -3.67 41.49 -6.14
C THR A 46 -3.18 40.77 -4.85
N GLY A 47 -1.87 40.68 -4.55
CA GLY A 47 -0.66 40.95 -5.37
C GLY A 47 0.68 40.88 -4.59
N MET A 48 1.79 40.46 -5.26
CA MET A 48 3.22 40.42 -4.80
C MET A 48 3.56 39.36 -3.71
N SER A 49 4.47 38.37 -3.90
CA SER A 49 5.96 38.35 -4.04
C SER A 49 6.65 37.84 -2.74
N LEU A 50 7.70 36.97 -2.68
CA LEU A 50 8.56 36.33 -3.70
C LEU A 50 9.34 35.09 -3.11
N TRP A 51 9.30 33.90 -3.76
CA TRP A 51 10.32 32.78 -3.75
C TRP A 51 10.55 31.95 -2.43
N LEU A 52 10.93 30.64 -2.40
CA LEU A 52 11.46 29.64 -3.37
C LEU A 52 10.80 28.22 -3.26
N TYR A 53 10.78 27.45 -4.38
CA TYR A 53 10.78 25.96 -4.59
C TYR A 53 9.80 25.04 -3.78
N LYS A 54 8.86 24.26 -4.39
CA LYS A 54 8.89 23.08 -5.32
C LYS A 54 9.24 21.73 -4.63
N ARG A 55 8.57 20.56 -4.82
CA ARG A 55 7.37 20.02 -5.56
C ARG A 55 6.73 18.93 -4.64
N VAL A 56 5.45 18.54 -4.61
CA VAL A 56 4.35 18.27 -5.59
C VAL A 56 4.33 16.83 -6.18
N PHE A 57 3.17 16.16 -6.01
CA PHE A 57 2.75 14.79 -6.38
C PHE A 57 2.63 14.48 -7.90
N VAL A 58 2.44 13.19 -8.22
CA VAL A 58 1.78 12.66 -9.44
C VAL A 58 0.88 11.46 -9.07
N VAL A 59 -0.23 11.26 -9.80
CA VAL A 59 -1.09 10.04 -9.78
C VAL A 59 -1.33 9.60 -11.25
N THR A 60 -1.70 8.33 -11.42
CA THR A 60 -1.76 7.51 -12.66
C THR A 60 -2.90 7.86 -13.64
N MET A 61 -2.70 7.53 -14.93
CA MET A 61 -3.61 6.86 -15.93
C MET A 61 -3.07 7.18 -17.37
N ILE A 62 -2.90 6.27 -18.34
CA ILE A 62 -3.86 5.36 -19.05
C ILE A 62 -4.84 6.19 -19.93
N ARG A 63 -5.10 5.95 -21.24
CA ARG A 63 -4.80 4.89 -22.27
C ARG A 63 -4.66 5.62 -23.66
N CYS A 64 -4.44 5.07 -24.87
CA CYS A 64 -4.34 3.71 -25.43
C CYS A 64 -3.50 3.63 -26.76
N SER A 65 -3.45 2.42 -27.33
CA SER A 65 -2.97 1.82 -28.60
C SER A 65 -3.14 2.46 -30.00
N THR A 66 -2.25 2.11 -30.94
CA THR A 66 -2.54 1.39 -32.22
C THR A 66 -1.24 0.83 -32.87
N SER A 67 -1.32 -0.05 -33.89
CA SER A 67 -0.23 -0.95 -34.34
C SER A 67 -0.06 -1.08 -35.87
N LEU A 68 1.09 -1.62 -36.34
CA LEU A 68 1.24 -2.58 -37.49
C LEU A 68 2.72 -3.03 -37.70
N SER A 69 3.00 -3.94 -38.65
CA SER A 69 4.02 -5.02 -38.50
C SER A 69 4.83 -5.45 -39.77
N ALA A 70 5.65 -6.54 -39.63
CA ALA A 70 6.49 -7.32 -40.59
C ALA A 70 7.97 -6.87 -40.77
N GLY A 71 8.98 -7.73 -41.04
CA GLY A 71 9.11 -9.21 -41.21
C GLY A 71 10.55 -9.59 -41.73
N VAL A 72 11.01 -10.84 -42.02
CA VAL A 72 10.53 -12.23 -41.83
C VAL A 72 11.62 -13.29 -42.21
N ARG A 73 11.64 -14.53 -41.63
CA ARG A 73 12.47 -15.76 -41.97
C ARG A 73 14.00 -15.69 -41.68
N THR A 74 14.82 -16.77 -41.52
CA THR A 74 14.80 -18.28 -41.64
C THR A 74 15.69 -18.95 -40.54
N GLY A 75 15.74 -20.27 -40.22
CA GLY A 75 14.96 -21.46 -40.63
C GLY A 75 15.73 -22.80 -40.88
N GLY A 76 16.07 -23.61 -39.85
CA GLY A 76 16.63 -25.01 -39.95
C GLY A 76 17.39 -25.47 -38.67
N ARG A 77 17.75 -26.75 -38.38
CA ARG A 77 17.48 -28.07 -39.01
C ARG A 77 17.88 -29.30 -38.11
N ALA A 78 16.92 -30.19 -37.77
CA ALA A 78 16.99 -31.67 -37.51
C ALA A 78 17.78 -32.36 -36.34
N GLY A 79 17.06 -33.27 -35.62
CA GLY A 79 17.56 -34.52 -34.98
C GLY A 79 17.96 -34.50 -33.47
N GLY A 80 17.76 -35.55 -32.64
CA GLY A 80 17.01 -36.81 -32.79
C GLY A 80 17.37 -37.93 -31.76
N PHE A 81 16.38 -38.74 -31.33
CA PHE A 81 16.44 -40.01 -30.54
C PHE A 81 16.89 -40.02 -29.05
N GLY A 82 16.17 -40.80 -28.23
CA GLY A 82 16.53 -41.20 -26.85
C GLY A 82 15.38 -41.92 -26.11
N ASP A 83 15.58 -43.16 -25.65
CA ASP A 83 14.53 -44.05 -25.10
C ASP A 83 14.54 -44.22 -23.56
N ARG A 84 13.41 -44.73 -23.04
CA ARG A 84 13.14 -45.44 -21.74
C ARG A 84 12.63 -44.60 -20.56
N LEU A 85 11.89 -45.14 -19.57
CA LEU A 85 10.94 -46.27 -19.35
C LEU A 85 10.94 -46.54 -17.83
N VAL A 86 9.77 -46.54 -17.17
CA VAL A 86 9.40 -47.11 -15.83
C VAL A 86 8.03 -46.47 -15.50
N GLN A 87 6.86 -47.13 -15.62
CA GLN A 87 6.25 -48.18 -14.75
C GLN A 87 6.26 -47.83 -13.24
N SER A 88 5.23 -48.05 -12.42
CA SER A 88 3.78 -48.36 -12.58
C SER A 88 3.14 -48.15 -11.19
N THR A 89 1.82 -48.03 -11.02
CA THR A 89 0.90 -49.19 -10.88
C THR A 89 -0.55 -48.73 -10.79
N SER A 90 -1.48 -49.56 -11.27
CA SER A 90 -2.90 -49.55 -10.91
C SER A 90 -3.44 -50.97 -11.00
N THR A 91 -4.17 -51.42 -9.98
CA THR A 91 -4.77 -52.78 -9.95
C THR A 91 -6.18 -52.78 -10.54
N ALA A 92 -6.50 -53.82 -11.29
CA ALA A 92 -7.67 -53.89 -12.17
C ALA A 92 -8.88 -54.63 -11.58
N SER A 93 -10.03 -54.46 -12.23
CA SER A 93 -11.15 -55.42 -12.19
C SER A 93 -11.96 -55.37 -13.51
N ASP A 94 -11.93 -56.49 -14.24
CA ASP A 94 -12.81 -57.04 -15.29
C ASP A 94 -13.86 -56.20 -16.06
N GLY A 95 -14.01 -56.51 -17.36
CA GLY A 95 -15.24 -56.22 -18.13
C GLY A 95 -15.04 -56.02 -19.65
N ARG A 96 -15.16 -57.09 -20.45
CA ARG A 96 -15.04 -57.02 -21.93
C ARG A 96 -16.34 -56.57 -22.61
N ASP A 97 -16.23 -55.81 -23.71
CA ASP A 97 -16.43 -56.34 -25.08
C ASP A 97 -15.98 -55.31 -26.14
N SER A 98 -16.13 -55.59 -27.44
CA SER A 98 -15.43 -54.84 -28.51
C SER A 98 -16.17 -54.80 -29.85
N MET A 99 -16.10 -53.65 -30.54
CA MET A 99 -16.27 -53.37 -31.99
C MET A 99 -16.58 -51.84 -32.13
N GLU A 100 -16.35 -51.11 -33.21
CA GLU A 100 -15.39 -51.07 -34.32
C GLU A 100 -15.93 -49.96 -35.29
N LEU A 101 -15.03 -49.19 -35.92
CA LEU A 101 -15.20 -48.50 -37.22
C LEU A 101 -16.38 -47.50 -37.44
N LEU A 102 -16.04 -46.24 -37.78
CA LEU A 102 -16.07 -45.75 -39.18
C LEU A 102 -15.58 -44.29 -39.36
N GLU A 103 -14.78 -44.07 -40.40
CA GLU A 103 -14.48 -42.78 -41.06
C GLU A 103 -15.39 -42.67 -42.33
N PRO A 104 -15.62 -41.50 -43.00
CA PRO A 104 -14.55 -40.88 -43.82
C PRO A 104 -14.62 -39.35 -44.14
N ARG A 105 -13.44 -38.86 -44.58
CA ARG A 105 -13.09 -37.71 -45.46
C ARG A 105 -14.15 -37.06 -46.40
N LEU A 106 -13.93 -35.77 -46.74
CA LEU A 106 -13.56 -35.30 -48.11
C LEU A 106 -13.14 -33.79 -48.17
N GLU A 107 -12.52 -33.35 -49.29
CA GLU A 107 -11.87 -32.02 -49.48
C GLU A 107 -12.56 -31.11 -50.58
N PRO A 108 -11.90 -30.20 -51.37
CA PRO A 108 -12.15 -28.74 -51.30
C PRO A 108 -12.43 -28.03 -52.66
N ARG A 109 -12.44 -26.67 -52.74
CA ARG A 109 -11.85 -25.79 -53.82
C ARG A 109 -12.29 -24.30 -53.89
N GLU A 110 -11.33 -23.39 -54.23
CA GLU A 110 -11.32 -22.25 -55.22
C GLU A 110 -12.36 -21.07 -55.16
N GLU A 111 -12.17 -19.81 -55.63
CA GLU A 111 -11.03 -18.93 -56.08
C GLU A 111 -11.45 -17.43 -56.32
N SER A 112 -10.50 -16.48 -56.53
CA SER A 112 -10.60 -15.11 -57.19
C SER A 112 -11.39 -13.94 -56.52
N GLU A 113 -11.35 -12.61 -56.85
CA GLU A 113 -10.43 -11.52 -57.35
C GLU A 113 -11.21 -10.13 -57.22
N ILE A 114 -10.90 -8.85 -57.62
CA ILE A 114 -9.85 -8.08 -58.37
C ILE A 114 -9.87 -6.52 -58.07
N ALA A 115 -8.75 -5.77 -58.24
CA ALA A 115 -8.56 -4.26 -58.43
C ALA A 115 -9.22 -3.21 -57.45
N GLY A 116 -8.93 -1.87 -57.38
CA GLY A 116 -8.00 -0.84 -57.95
C GLY A 116 -8.53 0.63 -57.69
N VAL A 117 -7.95 1.84 -57.93
CA VAL A 117 -6.60 2.45 -58.25
C VAL A 117 -6.68 4.03 -58.21
N ASP A 118 -5.62 4.78 -57.79
CA ASP A 118 -5.30 6.26 -57.97
C ASP A 118 -6.22 7.42 -57.42
N ASN A 119 -5.90 8.75 -57.32
CA ASN A 119 -4.74 9.66 -56.97
C ASN A 119 -5.23 11.17 -57.03
N ARG A 120 -4.61 12.36 -56.76
CA ARG A 120 -3.33 12.98 -56.24
C ARG A 120 -3.55 14.53 -55.93
N ILE A 121 -2.50 15.33 -55.62
CA ILE A 121 -2.35 16.84 -55.73
C ILE A 121 -2.88 17.75 -54.56
N GLU A 122 -2.23 18.78 -53.95
CA GLU A 122 -1.03 19.69 -54.11
C GLU A 122 -1.37 21.16 -54.58
N ILE A 123 -0.84 22.36 -54.18
CA ILE A 123 0.10 22.97 -53.15
C ILE A 123 -0.03 24.56 -53.16
N VAL A 124 0.31 25.38 -52.10
CA VAL A 124 0.81 26.84 -52.09
C VAL A 124 0.83 27.55 -50.68
N ALA A 125 1.71 28.57 -50.42
CA ALA A 125 1.84 29.37 -49.16
C ALA A 125 2.50 30.80 -49.34
N THR A 126 2.55 31.70 -48.31
CA THR A 126 3.43 32.94 -48.17
C THR A 126 3.33 33.64 -46.76
N ILE A 127 4.30 34.50 -46.35
CA ILE A 127 4.48 35.14 -45.00
C ILE A 127 4.93 36.63 -45.10
N ILE A 128 4.54 37.52 -44.15
CA ILE A 128 5.22 38.80 -43.76
C ILE A 128 5.09 39.05 -42.22
N ALA A 129 6.02 39.80 -41.58
CA ALA A 129 6.05 40.05 -40.11
C ALA A 129 6.54 41.48 -39.71
N THR A 130 6.32 41.89 -38.44
CA THR A 130 6.94 43.09 -37.80
C THR A 130 7.05 42.98 -36.26
N ASN A 131 7.93 43.77 -35.62
CA ASN A 131 8.42 43.59 -34.23
C ASN A 131 7.77 44.51 -33.17
N TYR A 132 7.53 44.00 -31.95
CA TYR A 132 8.43 44.18 -30.79
C TYR A 132 8.05 43.28 -29.58
N ASN A 133 9.00 42.99 -28.70
CA ASN A 133 8.87 41.95 -27.67
C ASN A 133 8.23 42.40 -26.34
N GLY A 134 7.28 41.62 -25.84
CA GLY A 134 6.76 41.64 -24.46
C GLY A 134 6.35 40.22 -24.03
N LEU A 135 6.81 39.75 -22.87
CA LEU A 135 6.72 38.34 -22.49
C LEU A 135 5.31 37.90 -22.04
N LEU A 136 4.69 37.02 -22.84
CA LEU A 136 3.62 36.13 -22.39
C LEU A 136 4.06 34.67 -22.60
N LYS A 137 3.86 33.82 -21.58
CA LYS A 137 3.99 32.36 -21.71
C LYS A 137 2.60 31.75 -21.65
N LEU A 138 2.15 31.24 -22.80
CA LEU A 138 1.03 30.31 -22.87
C LEU A 138 1.50 28.88 -22.55
N ASN A 139 0.52 28.01 -22.34
CA ASN A 139 0.68 26.71 -21.68
C ASN A 139 0.86 25.54 -22.66
N ASP A 140 0.96 24.34 -22.06
CA ASP A 140 0.73 23.01 -22.67
C ASP A 140 1.80 22.38 -23.59
N ASN A 141 1.67 21.06 -23.72
CA ASN A 141 2.34 20.16 -24.67
C ASN A 141 3.85 20.31 -24.87
N LYS A 142 4.63 19.71 -23.96
CA LYS A 142 6.10 19.56 -24.11
C LYS A 142 6.61 18.21 -24.63
N HIS A 143 5.78 17.50 -25.39
CA HIS A 143 6.23 16.43 -26.31
C HIS A 143 5.91 16.71 -27.79
N LEU A 144 5.87 17.99 -28.20
CA LEU A 144 5.97 18.35 -29.63
C LEU A 144 6.67 19.70 -29.93
N LEU A 145 7.62 20.11 -29.07
CA LEU A 145 8.49 21.25 -29.35
C LEU A 145 9.71 20.80 -30.19
N ARG A 146 9.57 20.88 -31.52
CA ARG A 146 10.70 20.70 -32.45
C ARG A 146 11.82 21.69 -32.10
N LYS A 147 13.05 21.22 -31.89
CA LYS A 147 14.22 22.10 -31.76
C LYS A 147 14.40 22.84 -33.09
N TRP A 148 14.30 24.17 -33.06
CA TRP A 148 14.73 25.00 -34.19
C TRP A 148 16.26 24.96 -34.25
N LEU A 149 16.83 24.69 -35.42
CA LEU A 149 18.28 24.72 -35.59
C LEU A 149 18.80 26.14 -35.40
N LYS A 150 19.99 26.23 -34.77
CA LYS A 150 20.80 27.43 -34.72
C LYS A 150 22.15 27.16 -35.35
N CYS A 151 22.63 28.10 -36.13
CA CYS A 151 23.95 28.03 -36.76
C CYS A 151 24.74 29.31 -36.47
N ASP A 152 26.07 29.17 -36.44
CA ASP A 152 26.95 30.33 -36.47
C ASP A 152 26.71 31.10 -37.79
N GLN A 153 26.57 32.42 -37.70
CA GLN A 153 26.50 33.28 -38.88
C GLN A 153 27.69 34.25 -38.88
N CYS A 154 28.47 34.21 -39.97
CA CYS A 154 29.57 35.14 -40.24
C CYS A 154 29.84 35.19 -41.75
N ASP A 155 30.45 36.29 -42.19
CA ASP A 155 30.85 36.55 -43.57
C ASP A 155 32.13 37.41 -43.56
N ASP A 156 33.11 37.08 -44.40
CA ASP A 156 34.42 37.72 -44.48
C ASP A 156 34.43 39.03 -45.30
N ASP A 157 33.34 39.39 -45.99
CA ASP A 157 33.23 40.67 -46.74
C ASP A 157 32.98 41.89 -45.82
N GLY A 158 32.91 41.67 -44.50
CA GLY A 158 32.81 42.70 -43.46
C GLY A 158 34.15 43.09 -42.83
N SER A 159 34.12 44.09 -41.93
CA SER A 159 35.33 44.62 -41.26
C SER A 159 35.94 43.71 -40.17
N VAL A 160 35.41 42.50 -39.97
CA VAL A 160 35.91 41.50 -39.00
C VAL A 160 35.69 40.10 -39.56
N ARG A 161 36.76 39.29 -39.65
CA ARG A 161 36.74 37.96 -40.27
C ARG A 161 36.05 36.88 -39.43
N CYS A 162 35.49 35.89 -40.12
CA CYS A 162 34.97 34.64 -39.57
C CYS A 162 36.01 33.92 -38.69
N SER A 163 37.27 33.84 -39.14
CA SER A 163 38.36 33.12 -38.47
C SER A 163 38.67 33.61 -37.06
N ASP A 164 38.39 34.89 -36.77
CA ASP A 164 38.95 35.58 -35.60
C ASP A 164 37.94 35.66 -34.44
N LYS A 165 36.67 35.26 -34.66
CA LYS A 165 35.63 35.21 -33.63
C LYS A 165 35.68 33.89 -32.86
N ARG A 166 36.25 33.91 -31.64
CA ARG A 166 36.28 32.75 -30.70
C ARG A 166 34.89 32.22 -30.24
N LYS A 167 33.81 32.86 -30.66
CA LYS A 167 32.45 32.31 -30.81
C LYS A 167 31.66 33.31 -31.66
N ALA A 168 31.03 32.85 -32.75
CA ALA A 168 29.92 33.61 -33.31
C ALA A 168 28.71 33.44 -32.37
N GLN A 169 27.72 34.33 -32.49
CA GLN A 169 26.45 34.14 -31.80
C GLN A 169 25.57 33.27 -32.68
N ALA A 170 25.35 32.00 -32.31
CA ALA A 170 24.52 31.09 -33.07
C ALA A 170 23.06 31.61 -33.15
N GLN A 171 22.62 31.94 -34.36
CA GLN A 171 21.29 32.50 -34.64
C GLN A 171 20.35 31.44 -35.18
N LEU A 172 19.03 31.65 -35.01
CA LEU A 172 18.00 30.77 -35.55
C LEU A 172 17.98 30.85 -37.08
N CYS A 173 17.84 29.71 -37.76
CA CYS A 173 17.72 29.67 -39.21
C CYS A 173 16.44 30.37 -39.68
N PRO A 174 16.52 31.45 -40.49
CA PRO A 174 15.36 32.31 -40.80
C PRO A 174 14.33 31.65 -41.73
N GLN A 175 14.70 30.57 -42.41
CA GLN A 175 13.85 29.79 -43.32
C GLN A 175 13.79 28.30 -42.92
N PHE A 176 13.89 28.01 -41.61
CA PHE A 176 14.07 26.68 -41.04
C PHE A 176 13.12 25.61 -41.61
N LYS A 177 13.69 24.63 -42.31
CA LYS A 177 13.00 23.44 -42.83
C LYS A 177 13.14 22.25 -41.87
N SER A 178 12.23 21.29 -41.98
CA SER A 178 12.26 20.04 -41.21
C SER A 178 13.39 19.12 -41.68
N GLY A 179 14.62 19.37 -41.21
CA GLY A 179 15.85 18.68 -41.65
C GLY A 179 17.00 19.60 -42.07
N ASP A 180 16.84 20.93 -41.88
CA ASP A 180 17.87 21.95 -42.12
C ASP A 180 19.19 21.65 -41.39
N ARG A 181 20.32 22.16 -41.91
CA ARG A 181 21.69 21.93 -41.39
C ARG A 181 22.47 23.24 -41.34
N CYS A 182 23.59 23.24 -40.61
CA CYS A 182 24.56 24.34 -40.69
C CYS A 182 25.56 24.05 -41.80
N TYR A 183 26.01 25.08 -42.51
CA TYR A 183 27.10 24.97 -43.47
C TYR A 183 28.24 25.92 -43.11
N GLU A 184 29.45 25.58 -43.58
CA GLU A 184 30.54 26.53 -43.69
C GLU A 184 31.22 26.48 -45.07
N MET A 185 31.62 27.65 -45.58
CA MET A 185 32.40 27.78 -46.82
C MET A 185 33.87 28.03 -46.50
N ARG A 186 34.76 27.28 -47.17
CA ARG A 186 36.22 27.33 -46.99
C ARG A 186 36.90 27.87 -48.26
N ARG A 187 38.09 28.47 -48.14
CA ARG A 187 38.81 29.02 -49.30
C ARG A 187 39.60 27.95 -50.07
N SER A 188 39.48 27.93 -51.40
CA SER A 188 40.05 26.91 -52.30
C SER A 188 41.52 26.53 -52.07
N SER A 189 42.35 27.47 -51.67
CA SER A 189 43.79 27.27 -51.43
C SER A 189 44.16 26.81 -50.02
N ASN A 190 43.25 26.86 -49.05
CA ASN A 190 43.53 26.42 -47.67
C ASN A 190 42.25 25.94 -46.95
N ARG A 191 42.12 24.62 -46.77
CA ARG A 191 40.94 23.96 -46.18
C ARG A 191 40.62 24.41 -44.74
N HIS A 192 41.52 25.10 -44.04
CA HIS A 192 41.31 25.54 -42.65
C HIS A 192 40.83 26.99 -42.49
N THR A 193 40.70 27.76 -43.59
CA THR A 193 40.22 29.16 -43.53
C THR A 193 38.75 29.24 -43.94
N VAL A 194 37.87 29.46 -42.97
CA VAL A 194 36.42 29.64 -43.17
C VAL A 194 36.12 31.09 -43.54
N LEU A 195 35.35 31.29 -44.61
CA LEU A 195 34.95 32.59 -45.16
C LEU A 195 33.51 32.97 -44.82
N GLN A 196 32.62 31.99 -44.69
CA GLN A 196 31.19 32.20 -44.44
C GLN A 196 30.62 31.03 -43.65
N ARG A 197 29.63 31.29 -42.78
CA ARG A 197 28.83 30.27 -42.09
C ARG A 197 27.36 30.65 -42.07
N GLY A 198 26.47 29.66 -42.12
CA GLY A 198 25.02 29.87 -42.01
C GLY A 198 24.20 28.58 -42.01
N CYS A 199 22.92 28.70 -42.38
CA CYS A 199 22.00 27.57 -42.51
C CYS A 199 21.79 27.18 -43.97
N GLN A 200 21.73 25.88 -44.25
CA GLN A 200 21.60 25.32 -45.60
C GLN A 200 20.33 25.84 -46.32
N SER A 201 19.20 25.92 -45.61
CA SER A 201 17.95 26.51 -46.10
C SER A 201 18.09 27.95 -46.61
N SER A 202 19.05 28.72 -46.09
CA SER A 202 19.32 30.11 -46.53
C SER A 202 20.20 30.16 -47.78
N LEU A 203 20.99 29.11 -48.04
CA LEU A 203 21.81 28.97 -49.24
C LEU A 203 20.98 28.51 -50.43
N GLU A 204 20.12 27.51 -50.21
CA GLU A 204 19.13 27.04 -51.17
C GLU A 204 18.20 28.17 -51.64
N ALA A 205 17.82 29.08 -50.74
CA ALA A 205 16.94 30.22 -51.03
C ALA A 205 17.56 31.25 -52.01
N VAL A 206 18.88 31.22 -52.22
CA VAL A 206 19.58 32.00 -53.26
C VAL A 206 20.08 31.14 -54.42
N GLY A 207 19.63 29.88 -54.50
CA GLY A 207 19.91 28.97 -55.62
C GLY A 207 21.31 28.34 -55.60
N ILE A 208 21.97 28.28 -54.44
CA ILE A 208 23.30 27.69 -54.30
C ILE A 208 23.19 26.41 -53.45
N GLU A 209 23.66 25.30 -53.99
CA GLU A 209 23.64 23.98 -53.33
C GLU A 209 25.00 23.70 -52.64
N CYS A 210 24.96 23.19 -51.42
CA CYS A 210 26.15 22.95 -50.62
C CYS A 210 26.80 21.60 -50.97
N SER A 211 28.00 21.63 -51.54
CA SER A 211 28.76 20.44 -51.93
C SER A 211 30.27 20.68 -51.80
N GLU A 212 31.08 19.62 -51.78
CA GLU A 212 32.54 19.78 -51.74
C GLU A 212 33.09 20.53 -52.96
N GLU A 213 32.40 20.50 -54.11
CA GLU A 213 32.76 21.28 -55.30
C GLU A 213 32.59 22.78 -55.10
N THR A 214 31.54 23.20 -54.37
CA THR A 214 31.33 24.61 -53.96
C THR A 214 32.17 25.01 -52.73
N GLN A 215 33.08 24.14 -52.26
CA GLN A 215 33.86 24.29 -51.01
C GLN A 215 32.98 24.53 -49.78
N CYS A 216 31.73 24.09 -49.85
CA CYS A 216 30.72 24.18 -48.81
C CYS A 216 30.63 22.83 -48.10
N ARG A 217 30.63 22.83 -46.76
CA ARG A 217 30.49 21.62 -45.96
C ARG A 217 29.38 21.77 -44.92
N ASP A 218 28.44 20.83 -44.94
CA ASP A 218 27.46 20.62 -43.87
C ASP A 218 28.15 20.22 -42.56
N TYR A 219 27.62 20.72 -41.45
CA TYR A 219 27.99 20.32 -40.09
C TYR A 219 26.80 20.43 -39.13
N THR A 220 26.85 19.67 -38.05
CA THR A 220 25.91 19.71 -36.93
C THR A 220 26.59 20.18 -35.65
N GLU A 221 25.84 20.40 -34.58
CA GLU A 221 26.36 20.90 -33.28
C GLU A 221 27.36 19.93 -32.60
N HIS A 222 27.61 18.74 -33.17
CA HIS A 222 28.59 17.75 -32.70
C HIS A 222 29.89 17.68 -33.53
N ASP A 223 29.96 18.32 -34.70
CA ASP A 223 31.06 18.14 -35.67
C ASP A 223 32.34 18.96 -35.38
N ILE A 224 32.36 19.78 -34.33
CA ILE A 224 33.54 20.57 -33.95
C ILE A 224 34.47 19.74 -33.05
N ASN A 225 35.32 18.89 -33.66
CA ASN A 225 36.72 18.63 -33.21
C ASN A 225 37.52 17.54 -34.01
N VAL A 226 37.39 17.48 -35.35
CA VAL A 226 38.34 16.74 -36.22
C VAL A 226 38.41 17.44 -37.60
N VAL A 227 39.52 17.51 -38.35
CA VAL A 227 40.82 16.81 -38.34
C VAL A 227 41.95 17.76 -38.80
N ASP A 228 43.18 17.61 -38.31
CA ASP A 228 44.36 17.56 -39.21
C ASP A 228 45.47 16.64 -38.63
N SER A 229 45.57 15.43 -39.17
CA SER A 229 46.47 14.36 -38.74
C SER A 229 47.80 14.43 -39.51
N ARG A 230 48.62 15.44 -39.24
CA ARG A 230 49.91 15.66 -39.92
C ARG A 230 51.14 15.82 -39.01
N GLN A 231 51.14 15.11 -37.88
CA GLN A 231 52.38 14.54 -37.33
C GLN A 231 52.19 13.05 -37.08
N ALA A 232 52.93 12.22 -37.82
CA ALA A 232 53.10 10.81 -37.49
C ALA A 232 54.06 10.71 -36.30
N SER A 233 53.50 10.88 -35.10
CA SER A 233 54.19 10.70 -33.82
C SER A 233 53.19 10.23 -32.77
N ASP A 234 52.93 8.92 -32.83
CA ASP A 234 52.74 8.10 -31.62
C ASP A 234 51.67 8.58 -30.62
N GLN A 235 50.40 8.27 -30.93
CA GLN A 235 49.31 8.29 -29.96
C GLN A 235 48.52 6.99 -30.10
N GLY A 236 48.71 6.07 -29.16
CA GLY A 236 47.99 4.81 -29.12
C GLY A 236 46.55 4.92 -28.63
N ARG A 237 45.85 3.77 -28.62
CA ARG A 237 44.52 3.57 -28.03
C ARG A 237 44.41 4.28 -26.67
N LYS A 238 43.25 4.85 -26.36
CA LYS A 238 42.97 5.45 -25.06
C LYS A 238 41.86 4.70 -24.36
N CYS A 239 42.06 4.34 -23.09
CA CYS A 239 41.08 3.61 -22.29
C CYS A 239 40.83 4.32 -20.97
N LEU A 240 39.69 4.06 -20.31
CA LEU A 240 39.63 4.41 -18.89
C LEU A 240 40.62 3.53 -18.14
N ILE A 241 41.58 4.15 -17.44
CA ILE A 241 42.52 3.48 -16.55
C ILE A 241 42.14 3.85 -15.12
N CYS A 242 41.39 2.98 -14.45
CA CYS A 242 40.92 3.22 -13.09
C CYS A 242 40.63 1.93 -12.33
N SER A 243 40.51 2.05 -11.01
CA SER A 243 40.25 0.92 -10.12
C SER A 243 39.35 1.37 -8.95
N THR A 244 38.43 0.52 -8.50
CA THR A 244 37.44 0.93 -7.48
C THR A 244 37.95 0.93 -6.03
N ASP A 245 39.17 0.44 -5.81
CA ASP A 245 39.95 0.56 -4.57
C ASP A 245 40.80 1.86 -4.50
N ALA A 246 40.95 2.57 -5.62
CA ALA A 246 41.68 3.84 -5.69
C ALA A 246 40.84 5.03 -5.15
N VAL A 247 41.49 6.18 -4.94
CA VAL A 247 40.85 7.40 -4.40
C VAL A 247 39.67 7.88 -5.26
N ASN A 248 39.75 7.72 -6.59
CA ASN A 248 38.67 8.04 -7.53
C ASN A 248 37.69 6.86 -7.72
N GLY A 249 37.70 5.85 -6.84
CA GLY A 249 37.06 4.56 -7.04
C GLY A 249 35.55 4.63 -7.28
N LYS A 250 34.84 5.59 -6.67
CA LYS A 250 33.43 5.85 -6.97
C LYS A 250 33.22 6.39 -8.40
N GLN A 251 34.05 7.33 -8.85
CA GLN A 251 33.97 7.85 -10.22
C GLN A 251 34.29 6.76 -11.24
N CYS A 252 35.22 5.87 -10.89
CA CYS A 252 35.49 4.67 -11.66
C CYS A 252 34.23 3.81 -11.74
N ASP A 253 33.69 3.32 -10.63
CA ASP A 253 32.47 2.48 -10.56
C ASP A 253 31.33 3.01 -11.48
N GLU A 254 30.95 4.28 -11.27
CA GLU A 254 29.88 4.99 -12.01
C GLU A 254 30.26 5.40 -13.46
N ALA A 255 31.49 5.13 -13.91
CA ALA A 255 32.06 5.57 -15.19
C ALA A 255 31.84 7.08 -15.48
N SER A 256 31.94 7.91 -14.43
CA SER A 256 31.49 9.30 -14.45
C SER A 256 32.15 10.14 -15.55
N ALA A 257 31.42 11.14 -16.06
CA ALA A 257 31.89 12.01 -17.15
C ALA A 257 33.15 12.86 -16.83
N GLY A 258 33.65 12.84 -15.59
CA GLY A 258 34.93 13.45 -15.19
C GLY A 258 36.15 12.53 -15.30
N LEU A 259 35.98 11.27 -15.74
CA LEU A 259 37.08 10.38 -16.13
C LEU A 259 37.35 10.52 -17.63
N GLU A 260 38.52 11.05 -17.95
CA GLU A 260 39.10 11.07 -19.30
C GLU A 260 39.80 9.73 -19.60
N ALA A 261 40.04 9.45 -20.88
CA ALA A 261 40.70 8.20 -21.31
C ALA A 261 42.21 8.43 -21.48
N GLU A 262 43.01 7.57 -20.84
CA GLU A 262 44.47 7.62 -20.81
C GLU A 262 45.07 6.72 -21.91
N SER A 263 46.19 7.13 -22.50
CA SER A 263 46.87 6.40 -23.59
C SER A 263 47.49 5.09 -23.09
N CYS A 264 47.31 4.03 -23.87
CA CYS A 264 47.90 2.71 -23.67
C CYS A 264 49.33 2.61 -24.24
N ASP A 265 50.13 1.67 -23.73
CA ASP A 265 51.52 1.45 -24.16
C ASP A 265 51.65 0.93 -25.60
N LEU A 266 50.60 0.31 -26.15
CA LEU A 266 50.56 -0.19 -27.53
C LEU A 266 49.50 0.57 -28.35
N ALA A 267 49.85 0.87 -29.61
CA ALA A 267 48.98 1.65 -30.49
C ALA A 267 47.61 0.98 -30.76
N GLU A 268 47.63 -0.34 -30.93
CA GLU A 268 46.48 -1.18 -31.27
C GLU A 268 46.00 -2.03 -30.07
N ASP A 269 46.21 -1.55 -28.83
CA ASP A 269 45.73 -2.25 -27.63
C ASP A 269 44.19 -2.27 -27.53
N GLU A 270 43.60 -3.15 -26.73
CA GLU A 270 42.14 -3.16 -26.47
C GLU A 270 41.79 -2.55 -25.11
N CYS A 271 40.62 -1.94 -24.97
CA CYS A 271 40.16 -1.44 -23.67
C CYS A 271 39.39 -2.54 -22.93
N ILE A 272 39.73 -2.79 -21.66
CA ILE A 272 39.08 -3.82 -20.84
C ILE A 272 38.36 -3.25 -19.63
N THR A 273 37.28 -3.92 -19.24
CA THR A 273 36.72 -3.89 -17.87
C THR A 273 36.69 -5.31 -17.35
N MET A 274 37.22 -5.52 -16.15
CA MET A 274 37.18 -6.81 -15.45
C MET A 274 36.92 -6.61 -13.97
N VAL A 275 36.40 -7.64 -13.31
CA VAL A 275 36.33 -7.68 -11.84
C VAL A 275 37.31 -8.73 -11.32
N GLN A 276 38.08 -8.36 -10.31
CA GLN A 276 38.93 -9.29 -9.55
C GLN A 276 38.76 -8.98 -8.06
N ASP A 277 38.50 -10.00 -7.24
CA ASP A 277 38.33 -9.88 -5.78
C ASP A 277 37.31 -8.79 -5.34
N ASN A 278 36.23 -8.64 -6.11
CA ASN A 278 35.20 -7.59 -5.98
C ASN A 278 35.72 -6.13 -6.15
N VAL A 279 36.92 -5.95 -6.70
CA VAL A 279 37.42 -4.67 -7.23
C VAL A 279 37.19 -4.68 -8.74
N LEU A 280 36.59 -3.60 -9.27
CA LEU A 280 36.47 -3.41 -10.71
C LEU A 280 37.69 -2.64 -11.21
N HIS A 281 38.34 -3.20 -12.22
CA HIS A 281 39.47 -2.60 -12.91
C HIS A 281 39.07 -2.23 -14.34
N ARG A 282 39.37 -1.00 -14.75
CA ARG A 282 39.39 -0.57 -16.15
C ARG A 282 40.82 -0.26 -16.54
N LYS A 283 41.31 -0.85 -17.63
CA LYS A 283 42.71 -0.77 -18.10
C LYS A 283 42.75 -0.93 -19.62
N CYS A 284 43.96 -0.88 -20.17
CA CYS A 284 44.26 -1.43 -21.49
C CYS A 284 44.69 -2.92 -21.38
N LYS A 285 44.51 -3.71 -22.44
CA LYS A 285 44.73 -5.17 -22.43
C LYS A 285 46.21 -5.55 -22.35
N SER A 286 47.14 -4.73 -22.84
CA SER A 286 48.59 -4.96 -22.71
C SER A 286 49.09 -4.83 -21.26
N ALA A 287 48.34 -4.14 -20.40
CA ALA A 287 48.64 -3.98 -18.97
C ALA A 287 48.14 -5.15 -18.10
N LEU A 288 47.55 -6.19 -18.70
CA LEU A 288 47.18 -7.45 -18.06
C LEU A 288 48.30 -8.49 -18.19
N THR A 289 48.39 -9.44 -17.24
CA THR A 289 49.27 -10.62 -17.40
C THR A 289 48.79 -11.50 -18.56
N THR A 290 49.67 -12.33 -19.12
CA THR A 290 49.32 -13.27 -20.21
C THR A 290 48.16 -14.20 -19.86
N GLU A 291 47.98 -14.51 -18.58
CA GLU A 291 46.88 -15.32 -18.03
C GLU A 291 45.58 -14.50 -17.96
N GLN A 292 45.64 -13.24 -17.48
CA GLN A 292 44.50 -12.33 -17.48
C GLN A 292 44.04 -11.95 -18.90
N GLN A 293 44.97 -11.81 -19.86
CA GLN A 293 44.64 -11.56 -21.26
C GLN A 293 43.81 -12.70 -21.88
N GLN A 294 44.04 -13.96 -21.46
CA GLN A 294 43.26 -15.12 -21.87
C GLN A 294 41.84 -15.14 -21.29
N LEU A 295 41.59 -14.47 -20.16
CA LEU A 295 40.23 -14.26 -19.63
C LEU A 295 39.45 -13.18 -20.41
N CYS A 296 40.11 -12.44 -21.29
CA CYS A 296 39.58 -11.34 -22.08
C CYS A 296 39.63 -11.61 -23.60
N THR A 297 39.53 -12.87 -24.05
CA THR A 297 39.57 -13.23 -25.48
C THR A 297 38.20 -13.26 -26.16
N ASP A 298 37.12 -13.54 -25.44
CA ASP A 298 35.79 -13.70 -26.02
C ASP A 298 34.97 -12.40 -25.94
N SER A 299 34.36 -12.02 -27.06
CA SER A 299 33.80 -10.68 -27.27
C SER A 299 32.32 -10.58 -26.86
N GLY A 300 32.02 -10.64 -25.56
CA GLY A 300 30.71 -10.19 -25.04
C GLY A 300 30.32 -10.62 -23.64
N GLU A 301 30.70 -11.83 -23.20
CA GLU A 301 30.17 -12.44 -21.97
C GLU A 301 31.29 -13.13 -21.17
N GLY A 302 31.45 -12.78 -19.89
CA GLY A 302 32.49 -13.36 -19.05
C GLY A 302 32.89 -12.50 -17.84
N VAL A 303 34.02 -12.84 -17.21
CA VAL A 303 34.61 -12.11 -16.07
C VAL A 303 35.30 -10.80 -16.51
N CYS A 304 35.59 -10.71 -17.82
CA CYS A 304 36.21 -9.58 -18.50
C CYS A 304 35.41 -9.25 -19.76
N VAL A 305 35.37 -7.96 -20.11
CA VAL A 305 34.82 -7.44 -21.36
C VAL A 305 35.91 -6.61 -22.03
N SER A 306 36.26 -6.92 -23.28
CA SER A 306 37.07 -6.02 -24.12
C SER A 306 36.20 -5.25 -25.12
N CYS A 307 36.65 -4.07 -25.50
CA CYS A 307 36.03 -3.25 -26.55
C CYS A 307 37.09 -2.41 -27.28
N ASN A 308 36.79 -2.01 -28.51
CA ASN A 308 37.79 -1.56 -29.48
C ASN A 308 37.66 -0.10 -29.98
N GLU A 309 37.15 0.79 -29.13
CA GLU A 309 37.07 2.24 -29.38
C GLU A 309 37.66 3.03 -28.19
N ASP A 310 38.07 4.27 -28.41
CA ASP A 310 38.68 5.10 -27.36
C ASP A 310 37.70 5.35 -26.19
N GLY A 311 38.07 4.90 -24.99
CA GLY A 311 37.29 5.07 -23.76
C GLY A 311 35.97 4.28 -23.74
N CYS A 312 35.82 3.27 -24.59
CA CYS A 312 34.59 2.45 -24.72
C CYS A 312 34.21 1.67 -23.47
N ASN A 313 35.17 1.42 -22.57
CA ASN A 313 35.02 0.56 -21.39
C ASN A 313 34.16 1.19 -20.25
N ARG A 314 33.17 2.02 -20.60
CA ARG A 314 32.31 2.82 -19.71
C ARG A 314 31.10 2.09 -19.12
N HIS A 315 30.92 0.80 -19.39
CA HIS A 315 29.79 0.03 -18.86
C HIS A 315 29.80 -0.02 -17.32
N THR A 316 28.64 0.14 -16.70
CA THR A 316 28.41 -0.06 -15.26
C THR A 316 28.04 -1.52 -15.01
N LEU A 317 28.67 -2.17 -14.03
CA LEU A 317 28.38 -3.57 -13.70
C LEU A 317 27.38 -3.66 -12.55
N LEU A 318 26.42 -4.57 -12.67
CA LEU A 318 25.43 -4.84 -11.63
C LEU A 318 26.10 -5.45 -10.39
N LYS A 319 25.65 -4.99 -9.22
CA LYS A 319 26.05 -5.49 -7.91
C LYS A 319 24.87 -6.11 -7.19
N CYS A 320 25.01 -7.32 -6.66
CA CYS A 320 23.95 -8.04 -5.96
C CYS A 320 24.46 -8.57 -4.63
N ILE A 321 23.56 -8.70 -3.65
CA ILE A 321 23.88 -9.42 -2.41
C ILE A 321 24.04 -10.89 -2.80
N GLN A 322 25.22 -11.46 -2.50
CA GLN A 322 25.61 -12.82 -2.87
C GLN A 322 25.93 -13.62 -1.61
N CYS A 323 25.02 -14.53 -1.24
CA CYS A 323 25.09 -15.35 -0.03
C CYS A 323 24.16 -16.57 -0.11
N LYS A 324 24.33 -17.51 0.83
CA LYS A 324 23.33 -18.55 1.16
C LYS A 324 23.16 -18.63 2.67
N LYS A 325 21.94 -18.78 3.18
CA LYS A 325 21.64 -18.89 4.62
C LYS A 325 22.29 -20.11 5.29
N SER A 326 22.52 -21.19 4.53
CA SER A 326 23.31 -22.36 4.94
C SER A 326 24.81 -22.09 5.15
N ILE A 327 25.34 -21.00 4.57
CA ILE A 327 26.76 -20.60 4.65
C ILE A 327 26.93 -19.39 5.57
N ASP A 328 26.01 -18.43 5.49
CA ASP A 328 25.95 -17.23 6.31
C ASP A 328 24.49 -16.99 6.74
N PRO A 329 24.13 -17.20 8.03
CA PRO A 329 22.75 -17.07 8.50
C PRO A 329 22.21 -15.64 8.41
N LEU A 330 23.06 -14.61 8.25
CA LEU A 330 22.63 -13.23 8.02
C LEU A 330 21.97 -13.07 6.63
N CYS A 331 22.20 -14.00 5.70
CA CYS A 331 21.53 -14.03 4.40
C CYS A 331 20.00 -14.13 4.49
N ARG A 332 19.46 -14.57 5.64
CA ARG A 332 18.02 -14.50 5.96
C ARG A 332 17.47 -13.08 5.90
N ASP A 333 18.19 -12.10 6.45
CA ASP A 333 17.83 -10.69 6.42
C ASP A 333 19.08 -9.81 6.31
N PRO A 334 19.48 -9.45 5.07
CA PRO A 334 20.61 -8.55 4.81
C PRO A 334 20.46 -7.15 5.42
N SER A 335 19.28 -6.76 5.91
CA SER A 335 19.05 -5.47 6.59
C SER A 335 19.68 -5.43 7.98
N LEU A 336 19.95 -6.59 8.59
CA LEU A 336 20.53 -6.71 9.93
C LEU A 336 22.06 -6.58 9.96
N SER A 337 22.75 -6.53 8.81
CA SER A 337 24.21 -6.43 8.76
C SER A 337 24.73 -5.58 7.60
N ASN A 338 25.65 -4.67 7.92
CA ASN A 338 26.39 -3.90 6.91
C ASN A 338 27.44 -4.75 6.16
N GLU A 339 27.71 -5.99 6.58
CA GLU A 339 28.71 -6.87 5.97
C GLU A 339 28.21 -7.55 4.69
N LEU A 340 26.89 -7.74 4.55
CA LEU A 340 26.24 -8.27 3.35
C LEU A 340 26.09 -7.20 2.25
N GLY A 341 27.18 -6.46 2.01
CA GLY A 341 27.27 -5.49 0.92
C GLY A 341 27.17 -6.16 -0.46
N PRO A 342 26.52 -5.52 -1.44
CA PRO A 342 26.34 -6.08 -2.77
C PRO A 342 27.68 -6.14 -3.54
N LYS A 343 27.97 -7.30 -4.12
CA LYS A 343 29.19 -7.63 -4.87
C LYS A 343 28.89 -7.66 -6.36
N TYR A 344 29.86 -7.36 -7.22
CA TYR A 344 29.68 -7.50 -8.67
C TYR A 344 29.35 -8.95 -9.04
N CYS A 345 28.48 -9.13 -10.04
CA CYS A 345 28.18 -10.46 -10.60
C CYS A 345 29.41 -11.15 -11.19
N SER A 346 29.47 -12.48 -11.11
CA SER A 346 30.64 -13.25 -11.58
C SER A 346 30.84 -13.22 -13.10
N ARG A 347 29.77 -12.91 -13.85
CA ARG A 347 29.78 -12.71 -15.30
C ARG A 347 29.04 -11.45 -15.70
N PHE A 348 29.63 -10.72 -16.64
CA PHE A 348 28.97 -9.67 -17.40
C PHE A 348 27.94 -10.29 -18.35
N HIS A 349 26.69 -9.83 -18.25
CA HIS A 349 25.60 -10.12 -19.18
C HIS A 349 24.64 -8.91 -19.15
N PRO A 350 24.23 -8.34 -20.29
CA PRO A 350 23.45 -7.10 -20.33
C PRO A 350 22.02 -7.24 -19.76
N GLY A 351 21.50 -8.47 -19.66
CA GLY A 351 20.24 -8.80 -19.00
C GLY A 351 20.39 -9.37 -17.59
N ALA A 352 21.54 -9.21 -16.93
CA ALA A 352 21.73 -9.70 -15.57
C ALA A 352 20.77 -9.01 -14.57
N GLN A 353 20.28 -9.78 -13.60
CA GLN A 353 19.46 -9.33 -12.48
C GLN A 353 20.02 -9.90 -11.17
N CYS A 354 19.73 -9.22 -10.06
CA CYS A 354 19.91 -9.78 -8.73
C CYS A 354 18.70 -10.64 -8.37
N PHE A 355 18.90 -11.75 -7.67
CA PHE A 355 17.80 -12.56 -7.15
C PHE A 355 17.88 -12.79 -5.64
N SER A 356 16.75 -13.15 -5.04
CA SER A 356 16.66 -13.76 -3.70
C SER A 356 15.59 -14.83 -3.74
N ARG A 357 15.90 -16.03 -3.28
CA ARG A 357 15.01 -17.18 -3.39
C ARG A 357 15.13 -18.15 -2.23
N ILE A 358 14.09 -18.94 -1.99
CA ILE A 358 14.14 -20.09 -1.09
C ILE A 358 14.20 -21.37 -1.92
N LEU A 359 15.16 -22.25 -1.62
CA LEU A 359 15.23 -23.62 -2.15
C LEU A 359 15.61 -24.58 -1.03
N ASN A 360 14.82 -25.64 -0.83
CA ASN A 360 15.05 -26.64 0.22
C ASN A 360 15.25 -26.02 1.63
N GLU A 361 14.43 -25.03 1.98
CA GLU A 361 14.49 -24.22 3.22
C GLU A 361 15.73 -23.31 3.38
N ASP A 362 16.66 -23.31 2.42
CA ASP A 362 17.80 -22.39 2.36
C ASP A 362 17.46 -21.13 1.53
N VAL A 363 17.94 -19.97 1.99
CA VAL A 363 17.77 -18.68 1.31
C VAL A 363 19.01 -18.42 0.49
N GLU A 364 18.88 -18.39 -0.83
CA GLU A 364 19.97 -18.10 -1.77
C GLU A 364 19.80 -16.70 -2.37
N ARG A 365 20.90 -15.93 -2.43
CA ARG A 365 20.95 -14.63 -3.11
C ARG A 365 22.15 -14.59 -4.05
N GLY A 366 21.97 -14.07 -5.27
CA GLY A 366 23.04 -14.02 -6.28
C GLY A 366 22.66 -13.19 -7.50
N CYS A 367 23.39 -13.38 -8.60
CA CYS A 367 23.06 -12.82 -9.92
C CYS A 367 22.54 -13.89 -10.88
N THR A 368 21.58 -13.55 -11.74
CA THR A 368 21.08 -14.46 -12.78
C THR A 368 22.12 -14.82 -13.85
N SER A 369 23.21 -14.05 -13.96
CA SER A 369 24.35 -14.35 -14.84
C SER A 369 25.41 -15.27 -14.21
N ASP A 370 25.26 -15.68 -12.95
CA ASP A 370 26.24 -16.53 -12.27
C ASP A 370 26.25 -17.97 -12.84
N SER A 371 27.44 -18.54 -13.04
CA SER A 371 27.61 -19.79 -13.75
C SER A 371 27.05 -21.01 -13.00
N GLY A 372 26.17 -21.77 -13.66
CA GLY A 372 25.55 -22.99 -13.11
C GLY A 372 24.05 -22.86 -12.81
N LEU A 373 23.46 -21.70 -13.11
CA LEU A 373 22.01 -21.48 -13.07
C LEU A 373 21.35 -21.78 -14.42
N THR A 374 20.05 -22.09 -14.40
CA THR A 374 19.17 -22.26 -15.58
C THR A 374 18.70 -20.91 -16.14
N GLU A 375 18.18 -20.90 -17.38
CA GLU A 375 17.77 -19.66 -18.08
C GLU A 375 16.66 -18.84 -17.40
N SER A 376 15.99 -19.40 -16.40
CA SER A 376 15.22 -18.64 -15.40
C SER A 376 15.57 -19.15 -14.00
N VAL A 377 15.75 -18.21 -13.06
CA VAL A 377 16.20 -18.47 -11.68
C VAL A 377 15.04 -18.54 -10.68
N CYS A 378 13.90 -17.93 -11.05
CA CYS A 378 12.64 -17.91 -10.30
C CYS A 378 11.51 -18.72 -10.97
N GLU A 379 11.77 -19.41 -12.09
CA GLU A 379 10.78 -20.34 -12.68
C GLU A 379 10.33 -21.38 -11.65
N ASP A 380 9.02 -21.63 -11.62
CA ASP A 380 8.32 -22.54 -10.69
C ASP A 380 8.65 -22.33 -9.19
N ASN A 381 9.19 -21.16 -8.81
CA ASN A 381 9.54 -20.84 -7.43
C ASN A 381 8.85 -19.56 -6.95
N LYS A 382 7.65 -19.74 -6.38
CA LYS A 382 6.86 -18.70 -5.71
C LYS A 382 7.54 -18.01 -4.51
N TYR A 383 8.65 -18.55 -4.00
CA TYR A 383 9.46 -17.94 -2.94
C TYR A 383 10.71 -17.26 -3.52
N CYS A 384 10.59 -16.60 -4.68
CA CYS A 384 11.69 -16.02 -5.44
C CYS A 384 11.35 -14.64 -6.00
N LEU A 385 12.32 -13.72 -5.92
CA LEU A 385 12.28 -12.38 -6.48
C LEU A 385 13.51 -12.13 -7.34
N ALA A 386 13.33 -11.40 -8.45
CA ALA A 386 14.41 -10.92 -9.30
C ALA A 386 14.27 -9.42 -9.59
N CYS A 387 15.38 -8.67 -9.52
CA CYS A 387 15.38 -7.21 -9.62
C CYS A 387 16.67 -6.67 -10.25
N ALA A 388 16.60 -5.54 -10.95
CA ALA A 388 17.65 -5.09 -11.89
C ALA A 388 18.55 -3.94 -11.39
N THR A 389 18.60 -3.65 -10.09
CA THR A 389 19.36 -2.50 -9.54
C THR A 389 20.32 -2.90 -8.42
N ASN A 390 21.36 -2.08 -8.19
CA ASN A 390 22.47 -2.44 -7.31
C ASN A 390 22.03 -2.72 -5.86
N GLY A 391 22.13 -3.98 -5.43
CA GLY A 391 21.77 -4.44 -4.09
C GLY A 391 20.27 -4.28 -3.79
N CYS A 392 19.41 -4.49 -4.78
CA CYS A 392 17.95 -4.52 -4.61
C CYS A 392 17.43 -5.79 -3.92
N ASN A 393 18.19 -6.88 -3.98
CA ASN A 393 17.80 -8.21 -3.52
C ASN A 393 17.93 -8.38 -2.00
N LYS A 394 17.22 -7.52 -1.25
CA LYS A 394 17.31 -7.37 0.22
C LYS A 394 16.17 -8.00 1.00
N GLU A 395 15.02 -8.25 0.38
CA GLU A 395 13.81 -8.69 1.09
C GLU A 395 14.04 -9.92 1.95
N THR A 396 13.45 -9.94 3.15
CA THR A 396 13.76 -10.94 4.17
C THR A 396 13.23 -12.33 3.79
N GLU A 397 13.73 -13.39 4.43
CA GLU A 397 13.11 -14.73 4.31
C GLU A 397 11.63 -14.72 4.66
N ASP A 398 11.22 -13.86 5.60
CA ASP A 398 9.84 -13.79 6.05
C ASP A 398 8.96 -13.15 4.97
N PHE A 399 9.47 -12.13 4.25
CA PHE A 399 8.83 -11.57 3.05
C PHE A 399 8.82 -12.57 1.88
N LEU A 400 9.93 -13.29 1.65
CA LEU A 400 10.00 -14.33 0.61
C LEU A 400 9.05 -15.51 0.88
N ARG A 401 8.59 -15.71 2.12
CA ARG A 401 7.53 -16.68 2.46
C ARG A 401 6.13 -16.07 2.48
N ASP A 402 6.00 -14.74 2.42
CA ASP A 402 4.72 -14.02 2.49
C ASP A 402 4.03 -13.98 1.11
N VAL A 403 3.83 -15.15 0.52
CA VAL A 403 3.15 -15.32 -0.77
C VAL A 403 1.66 -15.03 -0.60
N ALA A 404 1.05 -14.34 -1.57
CA ALA A 404 -0.39 -14.12 -1.60
C ALA A 404 -1.15 -15.45 -1.46
N ARG A 405 -2.21 -15.44 -0.65
CA ARG A 405 -3.06 -16.62 -0.42
C ARG A 405 -4.49 -16.32 -0.84
N CYS A 406 -4.93 -16.95 -1.91
CA CYS A 406 -6.19 -16.66 -2.55
C CYS A 406 -7.15 -17.84 -2.39
N LEU A 407 -8.45 -17.57 -2.46
CA LEU A 407 -9.44 -18.62 -2.64
C LEU A 407 -9.29 -19.11 -4.09
N ARG A 408 -8.87 -20.37 -4.27
CA ARG A 408 -8.62 -21.02 -5.57
C ARG A 408 -9.73 -22.04 -5.85
N CYS A 409 -10.74 -21.66 -6.62
CA CYS A 409 -11.93 -22.47 -6.88
C CYS A 409 -12.68 -22.02 -8.14
N SER A 410 -13.56 -22.90 -8.66
CA SER A 410 -14.55 -22.53 -9.68
C SER A 410 -15.85 -23.31 -9.45
N SER A 411 -17.00 -22.64 -9.48
CA SER A 411 -18.31 -23.31 -9.33
C SER A 411 -18.75 -24.12 -10.56
N SER A 412 -17.97 -24.11 -11.65
CA SER A 412 -18.16 -24.94 -12.86
C SER A 412 -18.23 -26.46 -12.59
N LYS A 413 -17.77 -26.91 -11.41
CA LYS A 413 -17.90 -28.31 -10.95
C LYS A 413 -19.26 -28.65 -10.30
N GLY A 414 -20.22 -27.72 -10.32
CA GLY A 414 -21.64 -27.98 -10.11
C GLY A 414 -22.18 -27.83 -8.68
N ASP A 415 -21.36 -28.02 -7.65
CA ASP A 415 -21.82 -28.06 -6.24
C ASP A 415 -20.89 -27.33 -5.24
N ASP A 416 -19.87 -26.57 -5.68
CA ASP A 416 -18.99 -25.85 -4.75
C ASP A 416 -19.60 -24.52 -4.25
N ILE A 417 -20.63 -24.66 -3.41
CA ILE A 417 -21.27 -23.58 -2.65
C ILE A 417 -20.26 -22.72 -1.88
N ASN A 418 -19.11 -23.27 -1.47
CA ASN A 418 -18.09 -22.54 -0.72
C ASN A 418 -17.31 -21.57 -1.60
N CYS A 419 -17.19 -21.87 -2.89
CA CYS A 419 -16.66 -20.94 -3.89
C CYS A 419 -17.63 -19.77 -4.11
N GLU A 420 -18.93 -20.06 -4.19
CA GLU A 420 -19.96 -19.03 -4.45
C GLU A 420 -20.15 -18.10 -3.24
N GLU A 421 -20.34 -18.65 -2.04
CA GLU A 421 -20.51 -17.88 -0.80
C GLU A 421 -19.22 -17.22 -0.28
N ALA A 422 -18.08 -17.53 -0.91
CA ALA A 422 -16.72 -17.14 -0.54
C ALA A 422 -16.24 -17.67 0.84
N THR A 423 -16.68 -18.86 1.22
CA THR A 423 -16.39 -19.51 2.52
C THR A 423 -15.27 -20.56 2.45
N GLY A 424 -14.78 -20.92 1.26
CA GLY A 424 -13.72 -21.92 1.06
C GLY A 424 -12.35 -21.58 1.69
N ASN A 425 -11.44 -22.56 1.66
CA ASN A 425 -10.05 -22.41 2.13
C ASN A 425 -9.18 -21.65 1.12
N THR A 426 -8.14 -20.97 1.59
CA THR A 426 -7.17 -20.26 0.74
C THR A 426 -5.86 -21.00 0.57
N GLU A 427 -5.36 -21.01 -0.65
CA GLU A 427 -4.11 -21.65 -1.08
C GLU A 427 -3.11 -20.57 -1.52
N GLU A 428 -1.82 -20.87 -1.41
CA GLU A 428 -0.77 -19.97 -1.88
C GLU A 428 -0.76 -19.89 -3.41
N CYS A 429 -0.38 -18.71 -3.92
CA CYS A 429 -0.20 -18.46 -5.35
C CYS A 429 1.10 -19.07 -5.88
N ASP A 430 1.18 -19.15 -7.22
CA ASP A 430 2.30 -19.80 -7.92
C ASP A 430 3.43 -18.82 -8.24
N GLN A 431 3.26 -17.53 -7.92
CA GLN A 431 4.23 -16.44 -8.05
C GLN A 431 4.33 -15.67 -6.72
N GLN A 432 5.46 -15.01 -6.45
CA GLN A 432 5.67 -14.24 -5.22
C GLN A 432 4.77 -13.00 -5.15
N GLU A 433 4.87 -12.13 -6.16
CA GLU A 433 4.13 -10.86 -6.27
C GLU A 433 2.83 -11.07 -7.07
N ASP A 434 2.02 -12.04 -6.66
CA ASP A 434 0.71 -12.32 -7.25
C ASP A 434 -0.41 -11.58 -6.48
N GLU A 435 -1.54 -11.39 -7.15
CA GLU A 435 -2.76 -10.82 -6.56
C GLU A 435 -3.89 -11.84 -6.62
N CYS A 436 -4.97 -11.65 -5.86
CA CYS A 436 -6.14 -12.53 -5.96
C CYS A 436 -7.19 -11.94 -6.89
N PHE A 437 -7.90 -12.75 -7.66
CA PHE A 437 -9.06 -12.27 -8.44
C PHE A 437 -10.37 -12.99 -8.11
N THR A 438 -11.47 -12.39 -8.55
CA THR A 438 -12.79 -13.02 -8.72
C THR A 438 -13.39 -12.54 -10.04
N ARG A 439 -13.91 -13.47 -10.85
CA ARG A 439 -14.62 -13.17 -12.10
C ARG A 439 -15.77 -14.15 -12.33
N VAL A 440 -16.68 -13.79 -13.23
CA VAL A 440 -17.62 -14.73 -13.83
C VAL A 440 -16.95 -15.36 -15.06
N ASP A 441 -17.04 -16.68 -15.18
CA ASP A 441 -16.56 -17.45 -16.34
C ASP A 441 -17.70 -18.40 -16.79
N GLY A 442 -18.36 -18.02 -17.90
CA GLY A 442 -19.62 -18.63 -18.32
C GLY A 442 -20.72 -18.44 -17.27
N GLU A 443 -21.34 -19.54 -16.85
CA GLU A 443 -22.37 -19.54 -15.80
C GLU A 443 -21.78 -19.65 -14.37
N SER A 444 -20.46 -19.76 -14.25
CA SER A 444 -19.76 -20.04 -12.98
C SER A 444 -18.98 -18.85 -12.45
N ILE A 445 -18.67 -18.86 -11.15
CA ILE A 445 -17.69 -17.94 -10.57
C ILE A 445 -16.33 -18.63 -10.51
N GLU A 446 -15.27 -17.94 -10.93
CA GLU A 446 -13.88 -18.36 -10.71
C GLU A 446 -13.22 -17.41 -9.71
N ARG A 447 -12.47 -18.00 -8.79
CA ARG A 447 -11.57 -17.31 -7.87
C ARG A 447 -10.20 -17.99 -7.97
N ASN A 448 -9.14 -17.23 -8.20
CA ASN A 448 -7.79 -17.78 -8.33
C ASN A 448 -6.75 -16.66 -8.06
N CYS A 449 -5.48 -16.96 -8.27
CA CYS A 449 -4.42 -15.96 -8.31
C CYS A 449 -4.30 -15.33 -9.71
N LEU A 450 -3.98 -14.05 -9.80
CA LEU A 450 -4.05 -13.23 -11.01
C LEU A 450 -3.11 -13.75 -12.11
N ALA A 451 -1.91 -14.23 -11.75
CA ALA A 451 -0.96 -14.77 -12.70
C ALA A 451 -1.46 -16.02 -13.45
N THR A 452 -2.50 -16.73 -12.97
CA THR A 452 -3.08 -17.89 -13.69
C THR A 452 -3.89 -17.48 -14.92
N LEU A 453 -4.28 -16.19 -15.05
CA LEU A 453 -5.02 -15.69 -16.21
C LEU A 453 -4.08 -15.26 -17.35
N PRO A 454 -4.51 -15.35 -18.62
CA PRO A 454 -3.82 -14.70 -19.73
C PRO A 454 -3.70 -13.19 -19.51
N ALA A 455 -2.61 -12.57 -19.96
CA ALA A 455 -2.30 -11.16 -19.70
C ALA A 455 -3.41 -10.16 -20.10
N GLU A 456 -4.22 -10.46 -21.12
CA GLU A 456 -5.35 -9.61 -21.52
C GLU A 456 -6.55 -9.70 -20.56
N GLU A 457 -6.76 -10.85 -19.90
CA GLU A 457 -7.76 -11.01 -18.85
C GLU A 457 -7.28 -10.38 -17.53
N GLN A 458 -5.99 -10.55 -17.18
CA GLN A 458 -5.36 -9.81 -16.06
C GLN A 458 -5.58 -8.29 -16.22
N ARG A 459 -5.43 -7.78 -17.45
CA ARG A 459 -5.64 -6.38 -17.81
C ARG A 459 -7.10 -5.91 -17.73
N LYS A 460 -8.08 -6.82 -17.58
CA LYS A 460 -9.46 -6.48 -17.18
C LYS A 460 -9.58 -6.45 -15.67
N CYS A 461 -9.13 -7.50 -14.97
CA CYS A 461 -9.17 -7.61 -13.52
C CYS A 461 -8.50 -6.44 -12.78
N LEU A 462 -7.43 -5.89 -13.37
CA LEU A 462 -6.69 -4.72 -12.88
C LEU A 462 -7.29 -3.37 -13.32
N ASN A 463 -8.37 -3.35 -14.09
CA ASN A 463 -8.98 -2.14 -14.62
C ASN A 463 -10.22 -1.74 -13.81
N THR A 464 -10.11 -0.67 -13.03
CA THR A 464 -11.19 -0.14 -12.17
C THR A 464 -12.42 0.41 -12.92
N GLU A 465 -12.45 0.29 -14.25
CA GLU A 465 -13.57 0.64 -15.13
C GLU A 465 -14.25 -0.62 -15.74
N ASP A 466 -13.69 -1.81 -15.53
CA ASP A 466 -14.13 -3.07 -16.14
C ASP A 466 -14.48 -4.12 -15.09
N ASN A 467 -15.69 -4.01 -14.55
CA ASN A 467 -16.14 -4.80 -13.40
C ASN A 467 -16.46 -6.28 -13.72
N THR A 468 -16.15 -6.82 -14.90
CA THR A 468 -16.39 -8.25 -15.19
C THR A 468 -15.39 -9.17 -14.47
N CYS A 469 -14.25 -8.63 -14.05
CA CYS A 469 -13.29 -9.27 -13.16
C CYS A 469 -12.77 -8.24 -12.16
N LEU A 470 -12.48 -8.65 -10.93
CA LEU A 470 -11.85 -7.79 -9.92
C LEU A 470 -10.62 -8.47 -9.32
N ALA A 471 -9.47 -7.83 -9.46
CA ALA A 471 -8.26 -8.13 -8.70
C ALA A 471 -8.28 -7.44 -7.33
N CYS A 472 -7.55 -8.00 -6.36
CA CYS A 472 -7.31 -7.41 -5.05
C CYS A 472 -5.98 -7.87 -4.47
N HIS A 473 -5.42 -7.04 -3.59
CA HIS A 473 -4.11 -7.25 -2.98
C HIS A 473 -4.20 -7.92 -1.60
N GLY A 474 -3.24 -8.79 -1.29
CA GLY A 474 -3.09 -9.45 0.01
C GLY A 474 -3.91 -10.74 0.20
N HIS A 475 -3.63 -11.47 1.27
CA HIS A 475 -4.26 -12.76 1.56
C HIS A 475 -5.77 -12.65 1.80
N ASP A 476 -6.51 -13.67 1.40
CA ASP A 476 -7.95 -13.85 1.63
C ASP A 476 -8.85 -12.71 1.07
N CYS A 477 -8.31 -11.79 0.26
CA CYS A 477 -9.04 -10.61 -0.20
C CYS A 477 -10.14 -10.94 -1.22
N ASN A 478 -9.97 -12.00 -2.03
CA ASN A 478 -10.92 -12.36 -3.10
C ASN A 478 -12.18 -13.08 -2.60
N ARG A 479 -12.67 -12.68 -1.42
CA ARG A 479 -13.91 -13.17 -0.80
C ARG A 479 -15.13 -12.27 -1.06
N ILE A 480 -15.06 -11.37 -2.05
CA ILE A 480 -16.20 -10.57 -2.49
C ILE A 480 -17.35 -11.46 -2.97
N ARG A 481 -18.58 -11.16 -2.55
CA ARG A 481 -19.78 -11.90 -2.98
C ARG A 481 -20.35 -11.30 -4.26
N TRP A 482 -20.65 -12.16 -5.22
CA TRP A 482 -21.19 -11.76 -6.53
C TRP A 482 -22.70 -12.01 -6.56
N ARG A 483 -23.45 -11.09 -7.18
CA ARG A 483 -24.92 -11.17 -7.27
C ARG A 483 -25.34 -12.28 -8.24
N LYS A 484 -26.43 -12.98 -7.92
CA LYS A 484 -27.13 -13.89 -8.84
C LYS A 484 -28.57 -13.44 -9.10
N CYS A 485 -29.01 -13.46 -10.36
CA CYS A 485 -30.36 -13.06 -10.77
C CYS A 485 -30.91 -13.99 -11.88
N TYR A 486 -32.22 -13.97 -12.12
CA TYR A 486 -32.77 -14.51 -13.36
C TYR A 486 -32.43 -13.56 -14.51
N THR A 487 -31.77 -14.05 -15.55
CA THR A 487 -31.38 -13.30 -16.76
C THR A 487 -32.10 -13.90 -17.98
N CYS A 488 -33.12 -13.21 -18.50
CA CYS A 488 -33.94 -13.74 -19.61
C CYS A 488 -34.77 -12.67 -20.33
N SER A 489 -35.27 -13.01 -21.51
CA SER A 489 -36.35 -12.28 -22.21
C SER A 489 -37.43 -13.27 -22.63
N LYS A 490 -38.71 -12.90 -22.47
CA LYS A 490 -39.88 -13.67 -22.89
C LYS A 490 -39.93 -13.95 -24.40
N LEU A 491 -39.31 -13.10 -25.23
CA LEU A 491 -39.18 -13.34 -26.67
C LEU A 491 -38.13 -14.43 -27.00
N ALA A 492 -37.10 -14.57 -26.17
CA ALA A 492 -36.07 -15.59 -26.33
C ALA A 492 -36.43 -16.92 -25.63
N ASP A 493 -37.04 -16.83 -24.45
CA ASP A 493 -37.45 -17.97 -23.63
C ASP A 493 -38.83 -17.72 -22.96
N PRO A 494 -39.90 -18.42 -23.41
CA PRO A 494 -41.22 -18.32 -22.79
C PRO A 494 -41.28 -18.67 -21.30
N ARG A 495 -40.28 -19.40 -20.76
CA ARG A 495 -40.18 -19.72 -19.33
C ARG A 495 -39.94 -18.48 -18.47
N CYS A 496 -39.40 -17.42 -19.07
CA CYS A 496 -39.15 -16.12 -18.43
C CYS A 496 -40.42 -15.45 -17.87
N VAL A 497 -41.63 -15.89 -18.26
CA VAL A 497 -42.93 -15.38 -17.79
C VAL A 497 -43.11 -15.56 -16.27
N ALA A 498 -42.70 -16.70 -15.69
CA ALA A 498 -42.90 -17.00 -14.27
C ALA A 498 -41.88 -18.04 -13.73
N PRO A 499 -40.62 -17.64 -13.47
CA PRO A 499 -39.54 -18.54 -13.06
C PRO A 499 -39.85 -19.46 -11.86
N GLU A 500 -40.51 -18.95 -10.81
CA GLU A 500 -40.92 -19.76 -9.64
C GLU A 500 -41.83 -20.94 -9.98
N SER A 501 -42.59 -20.87 -11.07
CA SER A 501 -43.44 -21.98 -11.52
C SER A 501 -42.74 -22.94 -12.49
N GLN A 502 -41.48 -22.65 -12.87
CA GLN A 502 -40.75 -23.34 -13.93
C GLN A 502 -39.30 -23.61 -13.51
N PRO A 503 -39.04 -24.67 -12.71
CA PRO A 503 -37.77 -24.94 -12.02
C PRO A 503 -36.64 -25.46 -12.95
N THR A 504 -36.53 -24.90 -14.15
CA THR A 504 -35.51 -25.23 -15.16
C THR A 504 -34.84 -23.98 -15.75
N LEU A 505 -35.24 -22.78 -15.33
CA LEU A 505 -34.57 -21.53 -15.67
C LEU A 505 -33.48 -21.26 -14.62
N PRO A 506 -32.20 -21.10 -14.99
CA PRO A 506 -31.13 -20.90 -14.02
C PRO A 506 -31.14 -19.49 -13.41
N VAL A 507 -30.55 -19.37 -12.22
CA VAL A 507 -30.21 -18.08 -11.60
C VAL A 507 -28.71 -17.87 -11.80
N LEU A 508 -28.35 -17.06 -12.80
CA LEU A 508 -26.97 -16.84 -13.21
C LEU A 508 -26.32 -15.72 -12.39
N PHE A 509 -24.98 -15.70 -12.35
CA PHE A 509 -24.26 -14.51 -11.88
C PHE A 509 -24.47 -13.34 -12.87
N CYS A 510 -24.42 -12.12 -12.36
CA CYS A 510 -24.39 -10.92 -13.19
C CYS A 510 -23.05 -10.81 -13.94
N ASP A 511 -23.05 -10.35 -15.18
CA ASP A 511 -21.82 -10.24 -15.99
C ASP A 511 -20.82 -9.25 -15.37
N ARG A 512 -21.31 -8.24 -14.63
CA ARG A 512 -20.52 -7.21 -13.96
C ARG A 512 -20.72 -7.20 -12.45
N TYR A 513 -19.66 -6.87 -11.72
CA TYR A 513 -19.76 -6.54 -10.30
C TYR A 513 -20.30 -5.13 -10.08
N LYS A 514 -21.18 -4.98 -9.09
CA LYS A 514 -21.56 -3.71 -8.48
C LYS A 514 -21.73 -3.92 -6.97
N TYR A 515 -21.24 -2.99 -6.16
CA TYR A 515 -21.49 -3.03 -4.72
C TYR A 515 -22.99 -2.80 -4.47
N GLU A 516 -23.61 -3.64 -3.64
CA GLU A 516 -25.07 -3.65 -3.39
C GLU A 516 -25.92 -3.77 -4.69
N ASP A 517 -25.44 -4.55 -5.67
CA ASP A 517 -26.17 -4.79 -6.93
C ASP A 517 -27.59 -5.36 -6.74
N VAL A 518 -28.47 -5.11 -7.72
CA VAL A 518 -29.90 -5.46 -7.68
C VAL A 518 -30.31 -6.31 -8.89
N CYS A 519 -31.22 -7.25 -8.66
CA CYS A 519 -31.91 -7.95 -9.74
C CYS A 519 -33.14 -7.14 -10.18
N TYR A 520 -33.46 -7.13 -11.48
CA TYR A 520 -34.67 -6.49 -12.01
C TYR A 520 -35.54 -7.42 -12.86
N ALA A 521 -36.82 -7.07 -13.00
CA ALA A 521 -37.75 -7.61 -13.99
C ALA A 521 -38.60 -6.47 -14.55
N LYS A 522 -38.61 -6.27 -15.88
CA LYS A 522 -39.17 -5.09 -16.58
C LYS A 522 -39.86 -5.52 -17.87
N ILE A 523 -41.08 -5.06 -18.14
CA ILE A 523 -41.73 -5.27 -19.44
C ILE A 523 -41.33 -4.16 -20.39
N VAL A 524 -40.49 -4.49 -21.37
CA VAL A 524 -40.11 -3.62 -22.48
C VAL A 524 -41.15 -3.81 -23.61
N ASP A 525 -41.54 -2.72 -24.26
CA ASP A 525 -42.55 -2.69 -25.34
C ASP A 525 -43.91 -3.32 -24.95
N GLU A 526 -44.77 -3.64 -25.93
CA GLU A 526 -46.17 -4.03 -25.67
C GLU A 526 -46.35 -5.40 -25.00
N ASN A 527 -45.33 -6.28 -24.97
CA ASN A 527 -45.45 -7.58 -24.29
C ASN A 527 -44.14 -8.35 -23.97
N ASN A 528 -42.96 -7.72 -24.00
CA ASN A 528 -41.68 -8.42 -23.78
C ASN A 528 -41.14 -8.23 -22.35
N LEU A 529 -41.46 -9.16 -21.45
CA LEU A 529 -40.82 -9.22 -20.14
C LEU A 529 -39.33 -9.60 -20.25
N VAL A 530 -38.47 -8.75 -19.72
CA VAL A 530 -37.01 -8.92 -19.60
C VAL A 530 -36.62 -8.95 -18.13
N ARG A 531 -35.59 -9.73 -17.78
CA ARG A 531 -35.00 -9.84 -16.44
C ARG A 531 -33.47 -9.81 -16.54
N GLY A 532 -32.81 -9.19 -15.57
CA GLY A 532 -31.35 -9.13 -15.50
C GLY A 532 -30.84 -8.47 -14.21
N CYS A 533 -29.58 -8.04 -14.20
CA CYS A 533 -28.96 -7.30 -13.10
C CYS A 533 -28.81 -5.81 -13.41
N GLY A 534 -28.80 -4.95 -12.38
CA GLY A 534 -28.60 -3.51 -12.51
C GLY A 534 -27.14 -3.12 -12.84
N SER A 535 -26.20 -4.02 -12.58
CA SER A 535 -24.77 -3.94 -12.94
C SER A 535 -24.50 -4.10 -14.44
N ASP A 536 -25.32 -4.89 -15.15
CA ASP A 536 -25.10 -5.29 -16.54
C ASP A 536 -25.62 -4.26 -17.56
N LEU A 537 -26.30 -3.22 -17.08
CA LEU A 537 -26.84 -2.13 -17.90
C LEU A 537 -25.75 -1.09 -18.22
N ALA A 538 -25.96 -0.35 -19.32
CA ALA A 538 -24.99 0.61 -19.84
C ALA A 538 -25.10 2.01 -19.20
N GLU A 539 -26.09 2.23 -18.34
CA GLU A 539 -26.44 3.53 -17.75
C GLU A 539 -26.46 3.40 -16.22
N GLU A 540 -26.00 4.42 -15.49
CA GLU A 540 -25.99 4.42 -14.02
C GLU A 540 -27.37 4.74 -13.40
N GLU A 541 -28.36 5.09 -14.23
CA GLU A 541 -29.72 5.41 -13.79
C GLU A 541 -30.49 4.18 -13.27
N ASP A 542 -31.52 4.43 -12.49
CA ASP A 542 -32.29 3.37 -11.84
C ASP A 542 -33.23 2.66 -12.82
N VAL A 543 -33.03 1.36 -13.00
CA VAL A 543 -33.69 0.50 -14.00
C VAL A 543 -35.21 0.63 -14.04
N CYS A 544 -35.82 0.94 -12.89
CA CYS A 544 -37.27 1.07 -12.73
C CYS A 544 -37.77 2.51 -12.57
N VAL A 545 -36.97 3.53 -12.92
CA VAL A 545 -37.47 4.91 -13.09
C VAL A 545 -38.64 4.88 -14.07
N ASP A 546 -39.76 5.43 -13.63
CA ASP A 546 -41.04 5.66 -14.31
C ASP A 546 -41.71 4.49 -15.05
N ASP A 547 -41.13 3.30 -15.12
CA ASP A 547 -41.77 2.12 -15.72
C ASP A 547 -42.62 1.35 -14.70
N SER A 548 -43.94 1.52 -14.82
CA SER A 548 -44.94 0.82 -14.01
C SER A 548 -45.02 -0.69 -14.21
N ARG A 549 -44.22 -1.27 -15.11
CA ARG A 549 -44.11 -2.72 -15.33
C ARG A 549 -42.74 -3.26 -14.93
N CYS A 550 -42.05 -2.54 -14.05
CA CYS A 550 -40.73 -2.86 -13.52
C CYS A 550 -40.76 -3.21 -12.02
N MET A 551 -39.83 -4.05 -11.57
CA MET A 551 -39.42 -4.15 -10.18
C MET A 551 -37.92 -4.44 -10.05
N LYS A 552 -37.35 -4.06 -8.90
CA LYS A 552 -35.97 -4.39 -8.49
C LYS A 552 -35.93 -4.93 -7.05
N CYS A 553 -34.87 -5.66 -6.70
CA CYS A 553 -34.68 -6.27 -5.38
C CYS A 553 -33.21 -6.72 -5.17
N ASP A 554 -32.85 -7.06 -3.93
CA ASP A 554 -31.47 -7.11 -3.41
C ASP A 554 -31.04 -8.48 -2.83
N VAL A 555 -31.74 -9.57 -3.13
CA VAL A 555 -31.36 -10.95 -2.76
C VAL A 555 -31.27 -11.86 -3.98
N ASN A 556 -30.49 -12.94 -3.91
CA ASN A 556 -30.20 -13.75 -5.09
C ASN A 556 -31.48 -14.40 -5.67
N GLY A 557 -31.70 -14.23 -6.98
CA GLY A 557 -32.88 -14.75 -7.69
C GLY A 557 -34.21 -14.08 -7.33
N CYS A 558 -34.20 -12.95 -6.61
CA CYS A 558 -35.43 -12.27 -6.13
C CYS A 558 -36.34 -11.73 -7.25
N ASN A 559 -35.83 -11.58 -8.47
CA ASN A 559 -36.58 -11.11 -9.63
C ASN A 559 -37.44 -12.22 -10.26
N SER A 560 -38.10 -13.03 -9.42
CA SER A 560 -38.88 -14.23 -9.79
C SER A 560 -40.33 -13.97 -10.19
N ILE A 561 -40.86 -12.77 -9.92
CA ILE A 561 -42.28 -12.38 -10.04
C ILE A 561 -42.93 -12.82 -11.37
N ALA A 562 -44.17 -13.28 -11.34
CA ALA A 562 -44.91 -13.62 -12.56
C ALA A 562 -45.29 -12.36 -13.38
N GLU A 563 -45.27 -12.48 -14.71
CA GLU A 563 -45.65 -11.39 -15.63
C GLU A 563 -47.04 -10.82 -15.34
N SER A 564 -48.01 -11.67 -14.98
CA SER A 564 -49.36 -11.25 -14.61
C SER A 564 -49.35 -10.28 -13.43
N ALA A 565 -48.49 -10.48 -12.44
CA ALA A 565 -48.37 -9.60 -11.27
C ALA A 565 -47.60 -8.29 -11.57
N LEU A 566 -46.78 -8.25 -12.61
CA LEU A 566 -46.22 -7.00 -13.17
C LEU A 566 -47.26 -6.22 -13.97
N LEU A 567 -48.13 -6.90 -14.72
CA LEU A 567 -49.19 -6.28 -15.52
C LEU A 567 -50.37 -5.75 -14.68
N THR A 568 -50.69 -6.37 -13.54
CA THR A 568 -51.77 -5.91 -12.65
C THR A 568 -51.34 -4.86 -11.62
N ARG A 569 -50.15 -4.26 -11.77
CA ARG A 569 -49.61 -3.33 -10.78
C ARG A 569 -50.08 -1.90 -11.05
N SER A 570 -51.07 -1.44 -10.28
CA SER A 570 -51.73 -0.13 -10.44
C SER A 570 -50.75 1.05 -10.38
N ARG A 571 -51.01 2.10 -11.16
CA ARG A 571 -50.41 3.43 -10.96
C ARG A 571 -51.34 4.34 -10.16
N CYS A 572 -50.77 5.06 -9.22
CA CYS A 572 -51.44 5.61 -8.05
C CYS A 572 -50.82 6.97 -7.75
N LEU A 573 -51.62 8.04 -7.56
CA LEU A 573 -51.04 9.28 -7.06
C LEU A 573 -50.61 9.02 -5.61
N SER A 574 -49.33 9.14 -5.26
CA SER A 574 -48.85 8.85 -3.89
C SER A 574 -47.92 9.97 -3.45
N CYS A 575 -48.54 11.00 -2.91
CA CYS A 575 -47.91 12.23 -2.45
C CYS A 575 -48.40 12.57 -1.03
N LEU A 576 -47.69 13.48 -0.38
CA LEU A 576 -47.99 14.10 0.91
C LEU A 576 -48.07 15.61 0.69
N SER A 577 -49.20 16.26 0.99
CA SER A 577 -49.29 17.73 0.85
C SER A 577 -48.27 18.49 1.71
N SER A 578 -47.77 17.88 2.79
CA SER A 578 -46.69 18.40 3.64
C SER A 578 -45.29 18.36 3.01
N VAL A 579 -45.12 17.66 1.88
CA VAL A 579 -43.84 17.49 1.16
C VAL A 579 -43.95 18.00 -0.28
N ASP A 580 -45.00 17.58 -0.99
CA ASP A 580 -45.22 17.79 -2.42
C ASP A 580 -46.18 18.96 -2.72
N GLY A 581 -46.74 19.59 -1.67
CA GLY A 581 -47.43 20.88 -1.74
C GLY A 581 -48.75 20.90 -2.51
N GLU A 582 -49.04 22.05 -3.12
CA GLU A 582 -50.30 22.39 -3.80
C GLU A 582 -50.60 21.42 -4.96
N GLU A 583 -49.57 20.92 -5.65
CA GLU A 583 -49.70 19.93 -6.74
C GLU A 583 -50.23 18.56 -6.24
N CYS A 584 -50.02 18.23 -4.95
CA CYS A 584 -50.64 17.07 -4.30
C CYS A 584 -52.09 17.34 -3.87
N GLU A 585 -52.40 18.57 -3.43
CA GLU A 585 -53.75 18.96 -3.00
C GLU A 585 -54.74 19.13 -4.17
N GLU A 586 -54.24 19.59 -5.33
CA GLU A 586 -54.97 19.62 -6.60
C GLU A 586 -55.02 18.26 -7.30
N GLY A 587 -54.07 17.37 -7.00
CA GLY A 587 -53.99 16.01 -7.56
C GLY A 587 -53.33 15.94 -8.94
N THR A 588 -52.40 16.85 -9.24
CA THR A 588 -51.82 17.09 -10.58
C THR A 588 -50.44 16.45 -10.82
N LEU A 589 -49.82 15.88 -9.79
CA LEU A 589 -48.54 15.16 -9.87
C LEU A 589 -48.60 13.89 -10.75
N ASP A 590 -47.44 13.36 -11.15
CA ASP A 590 -47.36 12.12 -11.93
C ASP A 590 -47.62 10.86 -11.08
N PRO A 591 -48.54 9.94 -11.47
CA PRO A 591 -48.83 8.74 -10.70
C PRO A 591 -47.68 7.74 -10.65
N VAL A 592 -47.36 7.23 -9.45
CA VAL A 592 -46.28 6.25 -9.21
C VAL A 592 -46.81 4.82 -9.02
N LEU A 593 -45.91 3.84 -8.87
CA LEU A 593 -46.28 2.44 -8.68
C LEU A 593 -46.85 2.15 -7.30
N CYS A 594 -48.01 1.49 -7.24
CA CYS A 594 -48.53 0.96 -5.99
C CYS A 594 -47.64 -0.18 -5.41
N GLU A 595 -47.49 -0.16 -4.09
CA GLU A 595 -46.95 -1.29 -3.32
C GLU A 595 -47.96 -2.45 -3.28
N ALA A 596 -47.46 -3.68 -3.33
CA ALA A 596 -48.26 -4.89 -3.50
C ALA A 596 -49.25 -5.20 -2.35
N ASN A 597 -49.14 -4.50 -1.21
CA ASN A 597 -49.97 -4.72 -0.01
C ASN A 597 -50.89 -3.54 0.37
N ASN A 598 -50.71 -2.34 -0.19
CA ASN A 598 -51.32 -1.11 0.34
C ASN A 598 -52.41 -0.47 -0.55
N GLY A 599 -52.47 -0.79 -1.85
CA GLY A 599 -53.46 -0.20 -2.76
C GLY A 599 -53.21 1.27 -3.08
N CYS A 600 -54.12 1.89 -3.84
CA CYS A 600 -53.95 3.25 -4.37
C CYS A 600 -54.33 4.27 -3.29
N TYR A 601 -53.43 5.18 -2.89
CA TYR A 601 -53.72 6.13 -1.80
C TYR A 601 -53.07 7.52 -1.96
N THR A 602 -53.82 8.60 -1.67
CA THR A 602 -53.32 9.99 -1.57
C THR A 602 -53.46 10.51 -0.15
N ARG A 603 -52.52 11.34 0.35
CA ARG A 603 -52.58 11.92 1.70
C ARG A 603 -52.50 13.45 1.70
N VAL A 604 -53.40 14.05 2.46
CA VAL A 604 -53.28 15.45 2.91
C VAL A 604 -53.00 15.42 4.40
N ASP A 605 -51.82 15.91 4.80
CA ASP A 605 -51.18 15.50 6.04
C ASP A 605 -51.35 16.53 7.18
N VAL A 606 -52.12 16.14 8.18
CA VAL A 606 -51.90 16.56 9.57
C VAL A 606 -51.98 15.31 10.47
N LEU A 607 -50.86 14.60 10.59
CA LEU A 607 -50.57 13.58 11.61
C LEU A 607 -51.36 12.25 11.51
N GLN A 608 -51.14 11.44 10.47
CA GLN A 608 -51.31 9.97 10.61
C GLN A 608 -50.52 9.12 9.58
N THR A 609 -50.04 7.94 10.01
CA THR A 609 -49.02 7.18 9.25
C THR A 609 -49.54 6.06 8.34
N THR A 610 -50.80 5.64 8.42
CA THR A 610 -51.31 4.43 7.70
C THR A 610 -52.65 4.64 6.98
N CYS A 611 -52.70 4.29 5.69
CA CYS A 611 -53.91 4.31 4.85
C CYS A 611 -54.50 2.90 4.69
N SER A 612 -55.10 2.36 5.75
CA SER A 612 -55.48 0.93 5.79
C SER A 612 -56.93 0.62 5.39
N SER A 613 -57.74 1.61 5.01
CA SER A 613 -59.14 1.40 4.60
C SER A 613 -59.74 2.56 3.80
N THR A 614 -60.88 2.29 3.15
CA THR A 614 -61.77 3.28 2.49
C THR A 614 -62.58 4.12 3.50
N SER A 615 -62.05 4.29 4.72
CA SER A 615 -62.66 5.04 5.82
C SER A 615 -61.63 5.85 6.61
N SER A 616 -60.39 5.97 6.10
CA SER A 616 -59.34 6.75 6.72
C SER A 616 -59.52 8.25 6.47
N ARG A 617 -59.38 9.06 7.53
CA ARG A 617 -59.84 10.46 7.56
C ARG A 617 -58.91 11.48 6.88
N SER A 618 -57.68 11.08 6.59
CA SER A 618 -56.65 11.90 5.95
C SER A 618 -56.18 11.30 4.62
N CYS A 619 -56.89 10.28 4.10
CA CYS A 619 -56.39 9.48 2.99
C CYS A 619 -57.48 8.93 2.06
N LEU A 620 -57.48 9.36 0.79
CA LEU A 620 -58.32 8.77 -0.26
C LEU A 620 -57.72 7.44 -0.69
N THR A 621 -58.43 6.33 -0.49
CA THR A 621 -58.01 4.99 -0.97
C THR A 621 -58.95 4.43 -2.03
N CYS A 622 -58.41 3.79 -3.07
CA CYS A 622 -59.19 3.26 -4.19
C CYS A 622 -58.54 2.07 -4.90
N SER A 623 -59.26 1.47 -5.85
CA SER A 623 -58.89 0.23 -6.54
C SER A 623 -58.93 0.38 -8.06
N GLY A 624 -57.84 0.86 -8.66
CA GLY A 624 -57.67 1.03 -10.12
C GLY A 624 -56.52 1.99 -10.43
N SER A 625 -56.11 2.11 -11.69
CA SER A 625 -55.10 3.11 -12.04
C SER A 625 -55.69 4.53 -12.02
N SER A 626 -54.94 5.49 -11.47
CA SER A 626 -55.27 6.93 -11.40
C SER A 626 -56.59 7.29 -10.71
N CYS A 627 -57.16 6.39 -9.89
CA CYS A 627 -58.49 6.59 -9.27
C CYS A 627 -58.52 7.60 -8.11
N ASN A 628 -57.38 8.20 -7.74
CA ASN A 628 -57.24 9.10 -6.60
C ASN A 628 -56.62 10.48 -6.93
N GLY A 629 -56.51 10.83 -8.22
CA GLY A 629 -56.16 12.17 -8.69
C GLY A 629 -57.38 13.09 -8.75
N VAL A 630 -57.90 13.47 -7.59
CA VAL A 630 -59.04 14.41 -7.44
C VAL A 630 -58.75 15.42 -6.33
N GLN A 631 -59.02 16.69 -6.62
CA GLN A 631 -58.77 17.83 -5.72
C GLN A 631 -59.51 17.69 -4.39
N TRP A 632 -58.84 18.06 -3.29
CA TRP A 632 -59.37 17.92 -1.93
C TRP A 632 -60.31 19.06 -1.52
N SER A 633 -61.46 18.70 -0.93
CA SER A 633 -62.43 19.66 -0.37
C SER A 633 -61.98 20.22 0.99
N ARG A 634 -62.31 21.49 1.27
CA ARG A 634 -62.00 22.17 2.54
C ARG A 634 -63.26 22.61 3.31
N CYS A 635 -63.22 22.46 4.63
CA CYS A 635 -64.33 22.53 5.56
C CYS A 635 -63.93 23.29 6.84
N TYR A 636 -64.80 24.18 7.35
CA TYR A 636 -64.62 24.76 8.69
C TYR A 636 -65.05 23.76 9.77
N GLN A 637 -64.19 23.50 10.77
CA GLN A 637 -64.52 22.67 11.93
C GLN A 637 -64.74 23.55 13.18
N CYS A 638 -65.78 23.23 13.97
CA CYS A 638 -66.09 23.91 15.23
C CYS A 638 -66.82 22.91 16.16
N SER A 639 -66.38 22.78 17.41
CA SER A 639 -67.04 21.93 18.40
C SER A 639 -67.87 22.75 19.40
N SER A 640 -69.07 22.28 19.69
CA SER A 640 -70.13 23.03 20.40
C SER A 640 -69.88 23.29 21.89
N PHE A 641 -68.77 22.77 22.46
CA PHE A 641 -68.51 22.78 23.90
C PHE A 641 -67.57 23.89 24.42
N LEU A 642 -66.84 24.59 23.54
CA LEU A 642 -65.82 25.59 23.96
C LEU A 642 -65.94 26.99 23.33
N ALA A 643 -66.74 27.17 22.27
CA ALA A 643 -66.88 28.46 21.60
C ALA A 643 -68.37 28.89 21.48
N ALA A 644 -68.72 30.05 22.03
CA ALA A 644 -70.11 30.51 22.12
C ALA A 644 -70.72 31.04 20.80
N LYS A 645 -70.06 30.84 19.65
CA LYS A 645 -70.58 31.06 18.29
C LYS A 645 -69.57 30.64 17.20
N CYS A 646 -69.91 29.59 16.43
CA CYS A 646 -69.11 29.19 15.25
C CYS A 646 -69.24 30.17 14.07
N GLU A 647 -70.31 30.99 14.02
CA GLU A 647 -70.54 31.99 12.95
C GLU A 647 -69.38 33.00 12.79
N LEU A 648 -68.64 33.28 13.88
CA LEU A 648 -67.53 34.25 13.87
C LEU A 648 -66.20 33.66 13.39
N LEU A 649 -66.12 32.34 13.19
CA LEU A 649 -64.90 31.66 12.73
C LEU A 649 -64.89 31.43 11.20
N GLN A 650 -66.01 31.65 10.52
CA GLN A 650 -66.15 31.45 9.07
C GLN A 650 -65.48 32.55 8.22
N SER A 651 -64.84 33.54 8.86
CA SER A 651 -64.05 34.60 8.22
C SER A 651 -62.57 34.54 8.57
N ASP A 652 -62.09 33.44 9.16
CA ASP A 652 -60.69 33.23 9.52
C ASP A 652 -60.18 31.92 8.89
N GLU A 653 -59.33 32.05 7.88
CA GLU A 653 -58.81 30.89 7.12
C GLU A 653 -57.94 29.95 7.97
N THR A 654 -57.47 30.38 9.15
CA THR A 654 -56.73 29.49 10.07
C THR A 654 -57.61 28.35 10.63
N HIS A 655 -58.93 28.46 10.51
CA HIS A 655 -59.89 27.41 10.88
C HIS A 655 -60.44 26.59 9.68
N LEU A 656 -59.93 26.81 8.46
CA LEU A 656 -60.35 26.09 7.25
C LEU A 656 -59.50 24.82 7.02
N GLN A 657 -59.91 23.73 7.67
CA GLN A 657 -59.31 22.39 7.59
C GLN A 657 -59.75 21.64 6.31
N PHE A 658 -59.16 20.48 6.02
CA PHE A 658 -59.64 19.60 4.95
C PHE A 658 -60.83 18.75 5.40
N CYS A 659 -61.76 18.47 4.48
CA CYS A 659 -62.91 17.61 4.75
C CYS A 659 -62.45 16.16 4.84
N LEU A 660 -62.81 15.45 5.91
CA LEU A 660 -62.18 14.17 6.28
C LEU A 660 -62.70 12.95 5.49
N ASN A 661 -63.50 13.16 4.45
CA ASN A 661 -63.90 12.14 3.48
C ASN A 661 -64.45 12.80 2.20
N ALA A 662 -64.29 12.14 1.04
CA ALA A 662 -64.79 12.67 -0.25
C ALA A 662 -66.33 12.74 -0.36
N ALA A 663 -67.04 12.07 0.55
CA ALA A 663 -68.50 12.03 0.61
C ALA A 663 -69.09 12.80 1.81
N ASP A 664 -68.26 13.45 2.64
CA ASP A 664 -68.74 14.16 3.82
C ASP A 664 -69.42 15.48 3.41
N HIS A 665 -70.70 15.61 3.74
CA HIS A 665 -71.36 16.91 3.80
C HIS A 665 -71.14 17.52 5.19
N CYS A 666 -70.93 18.84 5.26
CA CYS A 666 -70.65 19.52 6.51
C CYS A 666 -71.80 19.37 7.53
N PHE A 667 -71.43 19.10 8.79
CA PHE A 667 -72.28 18.93 9.99
C PHE A 667 -73.05 17.60 10.15
N GLU A 668 -72.71 16.86 11.21
CA GLU A 668 -73.68 16.26 12.15
C GLU A 668 -73.00 15.94 13.50
N ASP A 669 -73.71 16.11 14.62
CA ASP A 669 -73.20 15.80 15.97
C ASP A 669 -73.18 14.29 16.25
N ARG A 670 -72.24 13.81 17.08
CA ARG A 670 -72.24 12.44 17.63
C ARG A 670 -71.74 12.35 19.07
N ASP A 671 -72.67 12.29 20.00
CA ASP A 671 -72.48 11.64 21.30
C ASP A 671 -72.42 10.11 21.11
N GLY A 672 -71.57 9.40 21.87
CA GLY A 672 -71.59 7.92 21.89
C GLY A 672 -70.30 7.26 22.39
N GLU A 673 -70.43 6.45 23.44
CA GLU A 673 -69.39 5.60 24.06
C GLU A 673 -69.10 4.35 23.18
N GLU A 674 -68.08 3.49 23.40
CA GLU A 674 -67.23 3.25 24.58
C GLU A 674 -65.87 2.60 24.19
N ASN A 675 -64.86 2.73 25.06
CA ASN A 675 -63.67 1.86 25.19
C ASN A 675 -62.64 1.81 24.02
N ASP A 676 -61.83 2.87 23.89
CA ASP A 676 -60.68 2.96 22.97
C ASP A 676 -59.35 2.73 23.72
N ARG A 677 -58.67 1.61 23.46
CA ARG A 677 -57.49 1.14 24.21
C ARG A 677 -56.18 1.55 23.54
N PHE A 678 -55.53 2.58 24.08
CA PHE A 678 -54.18 3.00 23.65
C PHE A 678 -53.09 2.43 24.57
N TYR A 679 -51.98 1.94 24.00
CA TYR A 679 -50.86 1.34 24.75
C TYR A 679 -49.49 1.74 24.20
N CYS A 680 -48.43 1.58 25.01
CA CYS A 680 -47.05 1.93 24.65
C CYS A 680 -46.03 0.93 25.19
N HIS A 681 -44.84 0.85 24.56
CA HIS A 681 -43.73 0.10 25.14
C HIS A 681 -43.22 0.80 26.40
N SER A 682 -42.98 0.01 27.45
CA SER A 682 -42.71 0.48 28.81
C SER A 682 -41.47 -0.20 29.37
N CYS A 683 -40.38 0.56 29.52
CA CYS A 683 -39.13 0.06 30.11
C CYS A 683 -38.21 1.19 30.60
N VAL A 684 -37.30 0.85 31.50
CA VAL A 684 -36.15 1.69 31.86
C VAL A 684 -34.86 0.90 31.69
N SER A 685 -33.87 1.50 31.03
CA SER A 685 -32.64 0.79 30.64
C SER A 685 -31.69 0.43 31.80
N SER A 686 -31.87 1.03 32.98
CA SER A 686 -31.16 0.67 34.22
C SER A 686 -31.57 -0.72 34.75
N ILE A 687 -32.80 -1.15 34.47
CA ILE A 687 -33.33 -2.48 34.83
C ILE A 687 -33.32 -3.42 33.62
N TYR A 688 -33.54 -2.89 32.41
CA TYR A 688 -33.70 -3.67 31.19
C TYR A 688 -32.84 -3.09 30.03
N PRO A 689 -31.57 -3.50 29.86
CA PRO A 689 -30.68 -2.97 28.81
C PRO A 689 -31.21 -3.10 27.37
N ASN A 690 -32.06 -4.10 27.12
CA ASN A 690 -32.79 -4.26 25.85
C ASN A 690 -33.72 -3.08 25.54
N CYS A 691 -34.09 -2.22 26.50
CA CYS A 691 -34.78 -0.95 26.27
C CYS A 691 -33.98 0.01 25.34
N VAL A 692 -32.66 -0.22 25.21
CA VAL A 692 -31.77 0.42 24.23
C VAL A 692 -31.50 -0.51 23.03
N TRP A 693 -31.14 -1.77 23.28
CA TRP A 693 -30.63 -2.67 22.23
C TRP A 693 -31.73 -3.24 21.32
N SER A 694 -32.87 -3.63 21.90
CA SER A 694 -34.00 -4.31 21.23
C SER A 694 -35.34 -3.88 21.86
N PRO A 695 -35.72 -2.58 21.80
CA PRO A 695 -36.82 -2.02 22.59
C PRO A 695 -38.20 -2.65 22.33
N HIS A 696 -38.43 -3.20 21.13
CA HIS A 696 -39.62 -3.99 20.78
C HIS A 696 -39.81 -5.25 21.65
N THR A 697 -38.78 -5.71 22.38
CA THR A 697 -38.87 -6.82 23.36
C THR A 697 -39.35 -6.40 24.75
N SER A 698 -39.56 -5.10 24.97
CA SER A 698 -40.05 -4.58 26.25
C SER A 698 -41.55 -4.80 26.46
N THR A 699 -41.96 -4.94 27.71
CA THR A 699 -43.37 -5.01 28.13
C THR A 699 -44.15 -3.77 27.70
N THR A 700 -45.39 -3.97 27.23
CA THR A 700 -46.32 -2.87 26.95
C THR A 700 -47.17 -2.51 28.17
N LYS A 701 -47.53 -1.23 28.33
CA LYS A 701 -48.57 -0.78 29.27
C LYS A 701 -49.67 -0.02 28.55
N ASP A 702 -50.89 -0.12 29.07
CA ASP A 702 -52.02 0.69 28.63
C ASP A 702 -51.92 2.09 29.24
N CYS A 703 -52.22 3.13 28.45
CA CYS A 703 -52.13 4.52 28.87
C CYS A 703 -53.43 5.00 29.53
N GLY A 704 -53.35 6.08 30.31
CA GLY A 704 -54.51 6.62 31.03
C GLY A 704 -55.60 7.18 30.10
N PRO A 705 -56.88 7.25 30.52
CA PRO A 705 -57.95 7.83 29.71
C PRO A 705 -57.61 9.27 29.26
N GLY A 706 -57.49 9.47 27.94
CA GLY A 706 -57.10 10.74 27.34
C GLY A 706 -55.61 10.85 26.95
N ASP A 707 -54.74 9.94 27.41
CA ASP A 707 -53.35 9.85 26.94
C ASP A 707 -53.27 8.98 25.67
N ARG A 708 -52.94 9.62 24.55
CA ARG A 708 -52.86 9.00 23.22
C ARG A 708 -51.48 9.12 22.59
N ALA A 709 -50.44 9.32 23.39
CA ALA A 709 -49.07 9.40 22.91
C ALA A 709 -48.14 8.53 23.75
N CYS A 710 -47.18 7.90 23.09
CA CYS A 710 -46.07 7.21 23.70
C CYS A 710 -44.87 8.15 23.87
N ALA A 711 -44.00 7.83 24.83
CA ALA A 711 -42.85 8.62 25.23
C ALA A 711 -41.54 7.83 25.08
N THR A 712 -40.47 8.53 24.73
CA THR A 712 -39.07 8.13 24.94
C THR A 712 -38.32 9.30 25.58
N VAL A 713 -37.61 9.03 26.68
CA VAL A 713 -36.93 10.04 27.51
C VAL A 713 -35.50 9.57 27.79
N ILE A 714 -34.54 10.49 27.86
CA ILE A 714 -33.26 10.23 28.55
C ILE A 714 -33.36 10.85 29.93
N LEU A 715 -33.33 9.99 30.95
CA LEU A 715 -33.40 10.37 32.36
C LEU A 715 -32.13 11.14 32.78
N PRO A 716 -32.15 11.90 33.90
CA PRO A 716 -30.99 12.67 34.36
C PRO A 716 -29.73 11.85 34.68
N ASP A 717 -29.87 10.53 34.89
CA ASP A 717 -28.76 9.58 35.06
C ASP A 717 -28.22 9.04 33.73
N GLY A 718 -28.75 9.48 32.58
CA GLY A 718 -28.42 9.02 31.24
C GLY A 718 -29.17 7.77 30.78
N HIS A 719 -30.01 7.14 31.61
CA HIS A 719 -30.76 5.96 31.20
C HIS A 719 -31.95 6.32 30.31
N THR A 720 -32.17 5.52 29.27
CA THR A 720 -33.40 5.59 28.45
C THR A 720 -34.59 5.09 29.25
N TYR A 721 -35.68 5.85 29.23
CA TYR A 721 -37.03 5.43 29.60
C TYR A 721 -37.94 5.43 28.37
N ARG A 722 -38.92 4.52 28.37
CA ARG A 722 -40.00 4.42 27.37
C ARG A 722 -41.32 4.21 28.11
N GLY A 723 -42.39 4.86 27.66
CA GLY A 723 -43.71 4.78 28.29
C GLY A 723 -44.82 5.52 27.51
N CYS A 724 -45.80 6.06 28.24
CA CYS A 724 -46.90 6.92 27.78
C CYS A 724 -46.56 8.42 28.01
N SER A 725 -47.30 9.35 27.42
CA SER A 725 -46.94 10.79 27.45
C SER A 725 -47.28 11.51 28.75
N GLN A 726 -48.22 10.98 29.53
CA GLN A 726 -48.59 11.47 30.87
C GLN A 726 -47.85 10.72 31.99
N ASP A 727 -46.84 9.92 31.66
CA ASP A 727 -45.94 9.36 32.67
C ASP A 727 -45.13 10.46 33.38
N PRO A 728 -44.82 10.31 34.68
CA PRO A 728 -44.01 11.27 35.44
C PRO A 728 -42.69 11.62 34.74
N GLU A 729 -42.00 10.64 34.19
CA GLU A 729 -40.71 10.83 33.51
C GLU A 729 -40.84 11.71 32.24
N CYS A 730 -41.96 11.62 31.52
CA CYS A 730 -42.22 12.43 30.34
C CYS A 730 -42.74 13.84 30.68
N ILE A 731 -43.45 13.98 31.80
CA ILE A 731 -43.90 15.28 32.32
C ILE A 731 -42.72 16.06 32.89
N GLU A 732 -41.85 15.42 33.68
CA GLU A 732 -40.67 16.04 34.31
C GLU A 732 -39.61 16.46 33.28
N ALA A 733 -39.38 15.63 32.25
CA ALA A 733 -38.46 15.97 31.15
C ALA A 733 -38.98 17.09 30.22
N GLY A 734 -40.28 17.41 30.29
CA GLY A 734 -40.91 18.50 29.53
C GLY A 734 -40.90 18.32 28.00
N PRO A 735 -41.36 19.33 27.24
CA PRO A 735 -41.56 19.22 25.79
C PRO A 735 -40.29 18.99 24.96
N SER A 736 -39.12 19.34 25.49
CA SER A 736 -37.82 19.17 24.81
C SER A 736 -37.04 17.94 25.27
N GLY A 737 -37.35 17.38 26.46
CA GLY A 737 -36.70 16.17 26.97
C GLY A 737 -37.50 14.88 26.74
N CYS A 738 -38.83 14.98 26.56
CA CYS A 738 -39.67 13.85 26.18
C CYS A 738 -39.99 13.84 24.68
N LEU A 739 -39.35 12.93 23.94
CA LEU A 739 -39.73 12.61 22.56
C LEU A 739 -41.07 11.86 22.58
N ARG A 740 -42.08 12.37 21.87
CA ARG A 740 -43.42 11.80 21.83
C ARG A 740 -43.79 11.29 20.44
N CYS A 741 -44.64 10.26 20.38
CA CYS A 741 -45.29 9.80 19.16
C CYS A 741 -46.71 9.32 19.47
N ASP A 742 -47.68 9.67 18.63
CA ASP A 742 -49.12 9.38 18.77
C ASP A 742 -49.68 8.57 17.59
N ILE A 743 -48.92 8.50 16.50
CA ILE A 743 -49.20 7.84 15.22
C ILE A 743 -49.84 6.45 15.32
N PHE A 744 -49.44 5.64 16.30
CA PHE A 744 -50.08 4.37 16.69
C PHE A 744 -49.59 3.90 18.06
N SER A 745 -50.37 3.03 18.73
CA SER A 745 -49.99 2.43 20.01
C SER A 745 -48.72 1.56 19.89
N GLY A 746 -47.71 1.85 20.71
CA GLY A 746 -46.41 1.17 20.68
C GLY A 746 -45.38 1.77 19.72
N CYS A 747 -45.62 2.95 19.15
CA CYS A 747 -44.67 3.63 18.24
C CYS A 747 -43.29 3.95 18.84
N ASN A 748 -43.14 3.96 20.17
CA ASN A 748 -41.93 4.40 20.87
C ASN A 748 -40.79 3.36 20.89
N ILE A 749 -40.46 2.75 19.75
CA ILE A 749 -39.42 1.71 19.61
C ILE A 749 -38.13 2.17 18.92
N ASP A 750 -38.05 3.39 18.40
CA ASP A 750 -36.86 3.84 17.67
C ASP A 750 -35.60 3.98 18.54
N ARG A 751 -34.42 3.84 17.91
CA ARG A 751 -33.11 3.98 18.55
C ARG A 751 -32.84 5.44 18.90
N TYR A 752 -32.69 5.73 20.19
CA TYR A 752 -32.60 7.10 20.69
C TYR A 752 -31.54 7.27 21.79
N PRO A 753 -30.66 8.29 21.73
CA PRO A 753 -30.32 9.05 20.53
C PRO A 753 -29.72 8.16 19.42
N THR A 754 -29.72 8.67 18.17
CA THR A 754 -29.28 7.91 16.98
C THR A 754 -27.75 7.80 16.85
N ASP A 755 -27.04 8.78 17.39
CA ASP A 755 -25.59 8.97 17.45
C ASP A 755 -24.92 8.29 18.66
N ARG A 756 -25.71 7.73 19.57
CA ARG A 756 -25.27 7.03 20.80
C ARG A 756 -24.09 6.07 20.53
N LEU A 757 -22.99 6.30 21.24
CA LEU A 757 -21.74 5.54 21.17
C LEU A 757 -21.97 4.02 21.23
N ARG A 758 -21.18 3.28 20.44
CA ARG A 758 -21.17 1.82 20.40
C ARG A 758 -19.79 1.27 20.74
N CYS A 759 -19.78 0.21 21.55
CA CYS A 759 -18.59 -0.45 22.06
C CYS A 759 -18.77 -1.97 21.95
N ASN A 760 -17.69 -2.74 22.09
CA ASN A 760 -17.82 -4.17 22.41
C ASN A 760 -18.35 -4.26 23.86
N ILE A 761 -19.53 -4.84 24.06
CA ILE A 761 -20.15 -5.01 25.39
C ILE A 761 -20.30 -6.51 25.70
N CYS A 762 -19.39 -7.05 26.51
CA CYS A 762 -19.31 -8.48 26.84
C CYS A 762 -18.56 -8.77 28.15
N GLN A 763 -18.67 -10.02 28.63
CA GLN A 763 -17.94 -10.52 29.80
C GLN A 763 -17.31 -11.89 29.48
N THR A 764 -16.03 -12.07 29.80
CA THR A 764 -15.28 -13.32 29.53
C THR A 764 -15.84 -14.51 30.31
N ALA A 765 -16.41 -14.27 31.50
CA ALA A 765 -17.11 -15.28 32.31
C ALA A 765 -18.42 -15.80 31.65
N VAL A 766 -19.02 -15.02 30.75
CA VAL A 766 -20.23 -15.40 30.00
C VAL A 766 -19.88 -15.95 28.62
N SER A 767 -18.85 -15.40 27.97
CA SER A 767 -18.34 -15.91 26.70
C SER A 767 -16.83 -15.70 26.58
N ALA A 768 -16.08 -16.80 26.49
CA ALA A 768 -14.61 -16.77 26.38
C ALA A 768 -14.11 -15.98 25.16
N SER A 769 -14.91 -15.83 24.10
CA SER A 769 -14.56 -15.02 22.94
C SER A 769 -14.60 -13.51 23.20
N CYS A 770 -15.11 -13.05 24.35
CA CYS A 770 -14.99 -11.65 24.78
C CYS A 770 -13.53 -11.24 24.97
N ALA A 771 -12.70 -12.12 25.54
CA ALA A 771 -11.28 -11.85 25.72
C ALA A 771 -10.54 -11.80 24.37
N THR A 772 -10.84 -12.73 23.46
CA THR A 772 -10.08 -12.93 22.22
C THR A 772 -10.63 -12.18 20.99
N LEU A 773 -11.89 -11.73 21.00
CA LEU A 773 -12.56 -11.06 19.87
C LEU A 773 -12.20 -11.66 18.49
N PRO A 774 -12.53 -12.94 18.22
CA PRO A 774 -12.17 -13.64 16.99
C PRO A 774 -12.81 -13.04 15.73
N TYR A 775 -13.94 -12.34 15.85
CA TYR A 775 -14.64 -11.70 14.74
C TYR A 775 -14.81 -10.20 14.98
N ALA A 776 -14.72 -9.40 13.92
CA ALA A 776 -14.97 -7.96 13.98
C ALA A 776 -16.42 -7.68 14.43
N ARG A 777 -16.61 -6.65 15.28
CA ARG A 777 -17.93 -6.22 15.80
C ARG A 777 -18.75 -7.29 16.54
N GLN A 778 -18.17 -8.44 16.92
CA GLN A 778 -18.90 -9.58 17.52
C GLN A 778 -19.80 -9.20 18.70
N PHE A 779 -19.41 -8.19 19.48
CA PHE A 779 -20.14 -7.71 20.64
C PHE A 779 -20.53 -6.22 20.53
N GLU A 780 -20.56 -5.65 19.31
CA GLU A 780 -20.90 -4.24 19.10
C GLU A 780 -22.32 -3.93 19.58
N LYS A 781 -22.43 -3.10 20.62
CA LYS A 781 -23.71 -2.64 21.18
C LYS A 781 -23.61 -1.17 21.58
N ALA A 782 -24.74 -0.48 21.55
CA ALA A 782 -24.83 0.89 22.02
C ALA A 782 -24.76 0.95 23.56
N CYS A 783 -24.12 1.98 24.10
CA CYS A 783 -24.01 2.18 25.56
C CYS A 783 -25.39 2.24 26.23
N VAL A 784 -25.56 1.59 27.39
CA VAL A 784 -26.86 1.49 28.07
C VAL A 784 -27.33 2.87 28.55
N ARG A 785 -26.39 3.69 29.04
CA ARG A 785 -26.57 5.11 29.34
C ARG A 785 -26.14 5.95 28.14
N PHE A 786 -26.72 7.13 28.00
CA PHE A 786 -26.26 8.20 27.11
C PHE A 786 -25.66 9.30 27.97
N ILE A 787 -24.34 9.45 27.90
CA ILE A 787 -23.54 10.42 28.66
C ILE A 787 -22.60 11.10 27.67
N ALA A 788 -22.43 12.42 27.77
CA ALA A 788 -21.45 13.15 26.96
C ALA A 788 -20.03 12.70 27.30
N ASP A 789 -19.17 12.59 26.29
CA ASP A 789 -17.77 12.12 26.41
C ASP A 789 -17.61 10.73 27.09
N ASP A 790 -18.64 9.87 27.00
CA ASP A 790 -18.53 8.45 27.35
C ASP A 790 -17.50 7.75 26.44
N ARG A 791 -16.93 6.65 26.94
CA ARG A 791 -15.79 5.97 26.32
C ARG A 791 -15.90 4.46 26.46
N CYS A 792 -15.51 3.76 25.41
CA CYS A 792 -15.41 2.31 25.42
C CYS A 792 -14.24 1.87 26.30
N VAL A 793 -14.43 0.83 27.09
CA VAL A 793 -13.41 0.32 28.02
C VAL A 793 -13.17 -1.18 27.84
N THR A 794 -11.93 -1.59 28.09
CA THR A 794 -11.53 -2.99 28.31
C THR A 794 -11.04 -3.12 29.74
N ILE A 795 -11.73 -3.91 30.55
CA ILE A 795 -11.38 -4.15 31.96
C ILE A 795 -10.57 -5.43 32.08
N TYR A 796 -9.50 -5.38 32.85
CA TYR A 796 -8.66 -6.54 33.14
C TYR A 796 -8.91 -7.08 34.56
N ASP A 797 -8.67 -8.39 34.72
CA ASP A 797 -8.48 -9.07 36.00
C ASP A 797 -7.10 -9.72 35.99
N GLY A 798 -6.20 -9.17 36.81
CA GLY A 798 -4.77 -9.24 36.52
C GLY A 798 -4.49 -8.79 35.08
N TYR A 799 -3.90 -9.66 34.27
CA TYR A 799 -3.56 -9.39 32.86
C TYR A 799 -4.60 -9.89 31.85
N ASN A 800 -5.64 -10.61 32.29
CA ASN A 800 -6.64 -11.18 31.40
C ASN A 800 -7.80 -10.20 31.22
N VAL A 801 -8.36 -10.11 30.01
CA VAL A 801 -9.59 -9.33 29.77
C VAL A 801 -10.75 -10.00 30.53
N SER A 802 -11.31 -9.27 31.49
CA SER A 802 -12.47 -9.70 32.30
C SER A 802 -13.79 -9.33 31.61
N SER A 803 -13.89 -8.07 31.17
CA SER A 803 -15.08 -7.51 30.52
C SER A 803 -14.73 -6.38 29.57
N ARG A 804 -15.69 -6.03 28.72
CA ARG A 804 -15.68 -4.87 27.82
C ARG A 804 -17.05 -4.20 27.93
N ASP A 805 -17.08 -2.88 28.07
CA ASP A 805 -18.33 -2.11 28.22
C ASP A 805 -18.09 -0.63 27.84
N CYS A 806 -19.04 0.26 28.15
CA CYS A 806 -18.83 1.71 28.22
C CYS A 806 -18.51 2.16 29.65
N HIS A 807 -17.70 3.20 29.83
CA HIS A 807 -17.30 3.70 31.16
C HIS A 807 -18.51 4.10 32.01
N SER A 808 -19.53 4.72 31.40
CA SER A 808 -20.79 5.05 32.07
C SER A 808 -21.51 3.84 32.68
N ALA A 809 -21.36 2.64 32.10
CA ALA A 809 -22.04 1.41 32.53
C ALA A 809 -21.31 0.66 33.65
N LEU A 810 -20.04 1.00 33.95
CA LEU A 810 -19.25 0.30 34.96
C LEU A 810 -19.86 0.34 36.37
N GLY A 811 -19.73 -0.77 37.09
CA GLY A 811 -19.94 -0.83 38.54
C GLY A 811 -18.79 -0.18 39.31
N GLU A 812 -19.00 0.12 40.60
CA GLU A 812 -18.04 0.84 41.46
C GLU A 812 -16.64 0.22 41.48
N HIS A 813 -16.53 -1.11 41.54
CA HIS A 813 -15.25 -1.82 41.54
C HIS A 813 -14.43 -1.61 40.26
N ASP A 814 -15.03 -1.87 39.08
CA ASP A 814 -14.31 -1.74 37.80
C ASP A 814 -14.17 -0.28 37.36
N ARG A 815 -15.08 0.62 37.76
CA ARG A 815 -14.88 2.08 37.60
C ARG A 815 -13.62 2.53 38.35
N GLY A 816 -13.37 1.98 39.55
CA GLY A 816 -12.13 2.21 40.28
C GLY A 816 -10.86 1.79 39.53
N LYS A 817 -10.93 0.82 38.60
CA LYS A 817 -9.78 0.45 37.75
C LYS A 817 -9.51 1.46 36.63
N CYS A 818 -10.50 2.25 36.24
CA CYS A 818 -10.41 3.25 35.17
C CYS A 818 -10.10 4.65 35.71
N ASP A 819 -10.78 5.07 36.78
CA ASP A 819 -10.66 6.44 37.33
C ASP A 819 -9.37 6.65 38.15
N ASN A 820 -8.68 5.57 38.54
CA ASN A 820 -7.36 5.64 39.17
C ASN A 820 -6.29 5.99 38.13
N ALA A 821 -5.85 7.25 38.11
CA ALA A 821 -4.82 7.74 37.19
C ALA A 821 -3.53 6.91 37.25
N GLY A 822 -3.09 6.39 36.09
CA GLY A 822 -1.93 5.50 35.98
C GLY A 822 -2.24 4.01 36.19
N SER A 823 -3.50 3.64 36.41
CA SER A 823 -3.94 2.25 36.36
C SER A 823 -3.73 1.65 34.96
N VAL A 824 -3.27 0.39 34.94
CA VAL A 824 -3.16 -0.44 33.73
C VAL A 824 -4.30 -1.46 33.64
N GLU A 825 -5.17 -1.52 34.64
CA GLU A 825 -6.25 -2.53 34.76
C GLU A 825 -7.52 -2.15 33.99
N CYS A 826 -7.50 -1.00 33.32
CA CYS A 826 -8.52 -0.52 32.40
C CYS A 826 -7.81 0.15 31.20
N ALA A 827 -8.25 -0.17 29.99
CA ALA A 827 -7.86 0.54 28.77
C ALA A 827 -9.09 1.24 28.18
N GLU A 828 -8.96 2.51 27.81
CA GLU A 828 -10.08 3.39 27.44
C GLU A 828 -9.89 4.00 26.03
N CYS A 829 -10.97 4.17 25.28
CA CYS A 829 -10.95 4.83 23.97
C CYS A 829 -12.34 5.36 23.57
N SER A 830 -12.37 6.45 22.80
CA SER A 830 -13.62 7.19 22.47
C SER A 830 -14.18 6.94 21.06
N SER A 831 -13.57 6.03 20.28
CA SER A 831 -14.01 5.71 18.91
C SER A 831 -15.03 4.55 18.89
N TRP A 832 -15.81 4.45 17.82
CA TRP A 832 -16.82 3.39 17.70
C TRP A 832 -16.17 1.99 17.67
N ASN A 833 -16.64 1.10 18.54
CA ASN A 833 -16.17 -0.28 18.71
C ASN A 833 -14.65 -0.43 18.98
N CYS A 834 -13.99 0.61 19.51
CA CYS A 834 -12.52 0.69 19.61
C CYS A 834 -11.88 -0.16 20.71
N ASN A 835 -12.65 -0.64 21.69
CA ASN A 835 -12.14 -1.37 22.86
C ASN A 835 -11.79 -2.83 22.50
N THR A 836 -10.81 -3.00 21.60
CA THR A 836 -10.42 -4.28 21.00
C THR A 836 -9.20 -4.93 21.63
N ASP A 837 -8.52 -4.26 22.58
CA ASP A 837 -7.25 -4.72 23.16
C ASP A 837 -7.37 -6.12 23.76
N ARG A 838 -6.43 -6.99 23.41
CA ARG A 838 -6.41 -8.40 23.85
C ARG A 838 -5.39 -8.67 24.96
N VAL A 839 -4.50 -7.70 25.24
CA VAL A 839 -3.34 -7.84 26.13
C VAL A 839 -3.16 -6.54 26.92
N ARG A 840 -2.91 -6.65 28.23
CA ARG A 840 -2.73 -5.48 29.11
C ARG A 840 -1.44 -4.73 28.77
N ILE A 841 -1.45 -3.40 28.86
CA ILE A 841 -0.39 -2.53 28.31
C ILE A 841 1.01 -2.74 28.95
N ASP A 842 1.06 -3.36 30.14
CA ASP A 842 2.26 -3.70 30.92
C ASP A 842 2.65 -5.20 30.85
N ASP A 843 1.92 -6.04 30.11
CA ASP A 843 2.32 -7.43 29.81
C ASP A 843 3.45 -7.40 28.76
N ARG A 844 4.62 -6.91 29.20
CA ARG A 844 5.81 -6.67 28.37
C ARG A 844 7.02 -7.43 28.89
N CYS A 845 7.80 -7.98 27.99
CA CYS A 845 9.03 -8.68 28.29
C CYS A 845 10.17 -8.18 27.41
N LEU A 846 11.43 -8.41 27.80
CA LEU A 846 12.50 -8.39 26.80
C LEU A 846 12.26 -9.60 25.87
N GLN A 847 12.08 -9.33 24.58
CA GLN A 847 11.87 -10.35 23.54
C GLN A 847 13.08 -10.27 22.58
N CYS A 848 14.05 -11.16 22.75
CA CYS A 848 15.34 -11.09 22.04
C CYS A 848 16.12 -12.42 22.10
N THR A 849 17.20 -12.52 21.33
CA THR A 849 18.22 -13.59 21.46
C THR A 849 19.61 -12.96 21.58
N SER A 850 20.58 -13.64 22.21
CA SER A 850 21.96 -13.13 22.33
C SER A 850 22.75 -13.04 21.02
N ASN A 851 22.17 -13.49 19.89
CA ASN A 851 22.61 -13.12 18.54
C ASN A 851 22.44 -11.61 18.29
N THR A 852 21.37 -11.01 18.81
CA THR A 852 21.13 -9.56 18.76
C THR A 852 21.92 -8.82 19.83
N THR A 853 22.44 -7.64 19.49
CA THR A 853 23.12 -6.73 20.43
C THR A 853 22.25 -6.43 21.64
N ASP A 854 22.90 -6.30 22.80
CA ASP A 854 22.28 -5.93 24.09
C ASP A 854 21.19 -6.85 24.67
N CYS A 855 20.90 -7.99 24.03
CA CYS A 855 20.02 -8.98 24.63
C CYS A 855 20.62 -9.61 25.91
N SER A 856 21.91 -9.97 25.90
CA SER A 856 22.60 -10.52 27.08
C SER A 856 22.82 -9.49 28.19
N THR A 857 23.10 -8.23 27.85
CA THR A 857 23.23 -7.14 28.84
C THR A 857 21.87 -6.75 29.45
N GLY A 858 20.76 -7.08 28.78
CA GLY A 858 19.41 -6.72 29.22
C GLY A 858 19.09 -5.23 29.09
N MET A 859 19.81 -4.53 28.21
CA MET A 859 19.62 -3.10 27.96
C MET A 859 18.51 -2.79 26.94
N LEU A 860 18.00 -3.81 26.24
CA LEU A 860 16.83 -3.68 25.35
C LEU A 860 15.54 -3.34 26.13
N SER A 861 14.71 -2.49 25.54
CA SER A 861 13.41 -2.09 26.11
C SER A 861 12.38 -3.24 26.07
N PRO A 862 11.48 -3.36 27.07
CA PRO A 862 10.42 -4.37 27.04
C PRO A 862 9.37 -4.09 25.95
N THR A 863 9.06 -5.11 25.16
CA THR A 863 8.02 -5.09 24.11
C THR A 863 6.78 -5.84 24.56
N LEU A 864 5.60 -5.41 24.09
CA LEU A 864 4.31 -6.00 24.44
C LEU A 864 4.22 -7.47 23.96
N CYS A 865 3.68 -8.34 24.80
CA CYS A 865 3.43 -9.73 24.44
C CYS A 865 2.31 -9.82 23.38
N ALA A 866 2.52 -10.61 22.33
CA ALA A 866 1.52 -10.77 21.26
C ALA A 866 0.25 -11.54 21.69
N LYS A 867 0.29 -12.17 22.87
CA LYS A 867 -0.81 -12.90 23.53
C LYS A 867 -0.67 -12.68 25.05
N PRO A 868 -1.76 -12.80 25.85
CA PRO A 868 -1.67 -12.68 27.30
C PRO A 868 -0.64 -13.66 27.89
N SER A 869 0.38 -13.12 28.55
CA SER A 869 1.45 -13.87 29.20
C SER A 869 1.30 -13.89 30.72
N ALA A 870 0.28 -13.22 31.25
CA ALA A 870 0.00 -13.09 32.67
C ALA A 870 1.14 -12.42 33.46
N GLY A 871 1.82 -11.45 32.84
CA GLY A 871 2.97 -10.74 33.39
C GLY A 871 4.21 -11.61 33.53
N LYS A 872 4.21 -12.83 32.95
CA LYS A 872 5.33 -13.77 33.04
C LYS A 872 6.27 -13.60 31.86
N CYS A 873 7.54 -13.39 32.17
CA CYS A 873 8.62 -13.41 31.20
C CYS A 873 9.56 -14.58 31.47
N PHE A 874 10.26 -15.04 30.43
CA PHE A 874 11.31 -16.04 30.53
C PHE A 874 12.67 -15.51 30.05
N SER A 875 13.72 -16.17 30.55
CA SER A 875 15.06 -16.18 29.97
C SER A 875 15.55 -17.64 29.95
N ARG A 876 15.95 -18.16 28.80
CA ARG A 876 16.37 -19.56 28.57
C ARG A 876 17.67 -19.60 27.77
N VAL A 877 18.60 -20.50 28.09
CA VAL A 877 19.67 -20.92 27.18
C VAL A 877 19.09 -21.99 26.26
N ASP A 878 19.16 -21.79 24.95
CA ASP A 878 18.81 -22.83 24.01
C ASP A 878 19.85 -23.96 24.06
N PRO A 879 19.47 -25.23 24.31
CA PRO A 879 20.43 -26.32 24.47
C PRO A 879 21.18 -26.66 23.17
N ASP A 880 20.63 -26.32 22.01
CA ASP A 880 21.16 -26.73 20.71
C ASP A 880 22.25 -25.76 20.18
N ASP A 881 22.13 -24.46 20.47
CA ASP A 881 23.08 -23.43 20.01
C ASP A 881 23.73 -22.60 21.14
N GLY A 882 23.28 -22.74 22.39
CA GLY A 882 23.79 -22.02 23.55
C GLY A 882 23.37 -20.54 23.65
N LEU A 883 22.50 -20.02 22.77
CA LEU A 883 22.06 -18.63 22.84
C LEU A 883 21.09 -18.38 24.00
N LEU A 884 21.19 -17.20 24.61
CA LEU A 884 20.23 -16.71 25.60
C LEU A 884 19.01 -16.13 24.87
N VAL A 885 17.90 -16.87 24.91
CA VAL A 885 16.59 -16.48 24.40
C VAL A 885 15.77 -15.86 25.52
N ARG A 886 15.16 -14.70 25.27
CA ARG A 886 14.29 -13.98 26.20
C ARG A 886 12.94 -13.72 25.54
N GLY A 887 11.84 -13.86 26.29
CA GLY A 887 10.52 -13.58 25.75
C GLY A 887 9.37 -13.66 26.75
N CYS A 888 8.14 -13.61 26.23
CA CYS A 888 6.92 -13.82 27.01
C CYS A 888 6.67 -15.31 27.26
N TRP A 889 6.31 -15.67 28.48
CA TRP A 889 6.09 -17.07 28.91
C TRP A 889 5.11 -17.85 28.02
N ILE A 890 4.07 -17.19 27.50
CA ILE A 890 3.07 -17.79 26.61
C ILE A 890 3.63 -18.26 25.25
N ASN A 891 4.85 -17.82 24.87
CA ASN A 891 5.53 -18.32 23.67
C ASN A 891 6.26 -19.65 23.89
N LEU A 892 6.50 -20.08 25.14
CA LEU A 892 7.10 -21.39 25.44
C LEU A 892 6.07 -22.50 25.32
N SER A 893 6.48 -23.65 24.77
CA SER A 893 5.67 -24.87 24.77
C SER A 893 5.41 -25.38 26.20
N SER A 894 4.36 -26.17 26.41
CA SER A 894 4.04 -26.74 27.73
C SER A 894 5.19 -27.56 28.34
N GLN A 895 6.03 -28.17 27.49
CA GLN A 895 7.25 -28.85 27.91
C GLN A 895 8.32 -27.84 28.38
N GLN A 896 8.64 -26.83 27.57
CA GLN A 896 9.62 -25.79 27.91
C GLN A 896 9.20 -25.03 29.18
N GLN A 897 7.91 -24.75 29.36
CA GLN A 897 7.37 -24.17 30.60
C GLN A 897 7.63 -25.09 31.82
N ALA A 898 7.45 -26.41 31.68
CA ALA A 898 7.72 -27.37 32.74
C ALA A 898 9.22 -27.54 33.03
N GLU A 899 10.08 -27.42 32.01
CA GLU A 899 11.54 -27.38 32.14
C GLU A 899 12.00 -26.12 32.89
N CYS A 900 11.57 -24.94 32.45
CA CYS A 900 11.88 -23.65 33.08
C CYS A 900 11.34 -23.48 34.50
N THR A 901 10.39 -24.32 34.92
CA THR A 901 9.92 -24.41 36.31
C THR A 901 10.84 -25.27 37.18
N LYS A 902 11.58 -26.21 36.58
CA LYS A 902 12.44 -27.21 37.27
C LYS A 902 13.91 -26.84 37.24
N ASP A 903 14.48 -26.55 36.07
CA ASP A 903 15.87 -26.13 35.94
C ASP A 903 15.99 -24.60 35.99
N ARG A 904 16.66 -24.12 37.04
CA ARG A 904 16.97 -22.70 37.25
C ARG A 904 18.36 -22.30 36.74
N LYS A 905 19.13 -23.23 36.13
CA LYS A 905 20.47 -22.98 35.62
C LYS A 905 20.47 -22.50 34.18
N ASN A 906 19.71 -23.19 33.33
CA ASN A 906 19.58 -22.90 31.90
C ASN A 906 18.24 -22.25 31.57
N CYS A 907 17.33 -22.04 32.53
CA CYS A 907 16.16 -21.20 32.33
C CYS A 907 15.72 -20.47 33.62
N SER A 908 14.86 -19.47 33.45
CA SER A 908 14.14 -18.81 34.53
C SER A 908 12.78 -18.28 34.05
N MET A 909 11.85 -18.19 35.00
CA MET A 909 10.59 -17.45 34.89
C MET A 909 10.61 -16.33 35.93
N CYS A 910 10.10 -15.16 35.58
CA CYS A 910 9.88 -14.05 36.50
C CYS A 910 8.52 -13.39 36.24
N LEU A 911 8.13 -12.44 37.11
CA LEU A 911 6.88 -11.68 37.02
C LEU A 911 7.17 -10.18 36.93
N GLY A 912 6.40 -9.46 36.11
CA GLY A 912 6.43 -8.01 35.95
C GLY A 912 7.21 -7.51 34.72
N GLU A 913 6.96 -6.25 34.36
CA GLU A 913 7.42 -5.64 33.11
C GLU A 913 8.95 -5.76 32.87
N GLY A 914 9.34 -6.54 31.86
CA GLY A 914 10.74 -6.75 31.50
C GLY A 914 11.60 -7.32 32.63
N CYS A 915 11.00 -8.05 33.58
CA CYS A 915 11.71 -8.65 34.72
C CYS A 915 12.87 -9.56 34.31
N ASN A 916 12.80 -10.11 33.10
CA ASN A 916 13.74 -11.11 32.58
C ASN A 916 15.13 -10.54 32.26
N ARG A 917 15.30 -9.20 32.28
CA ARG A 917 16.55 -8.50 31.98
C ARG A 917 17.75 -8.87 32.86
N GLN A 918 17.53 -9.21 34.15
CA GLN A 918 18.62 -9.45 35.11
C GLN A 918 19.15 -10.88 35.14
N TRP A 919 18.39 -11.88 34.67
CA TRP A 919 18.84 -13.27 34.79
C TRP A 919 19.89 -13.61 33.73
N LEU A 920 21.03 -14.12 34.19
CA LEU A 920 22.10 -14.65 33.37
C LEU A 920 22.34 -16.14 33.70
N PRO A 921 22.63 -16.99 32.70
CA PRO A 921 22.99 -18.39 32.90
C PRO A 921 24.22 -18.59 33.81
N GLN A 922 24.28 -19.72 34.52
CA GLN A 922 25.41 -20.04 35.42
C GLN A 922 26.76 -20.20 34.70
N ASN A 923 26.74 -20.48 33.40
CA ASN A 923 27.89 -20.62 32.52
C ASN A 923 28.11 -19.37 31.63
N THR A 924 27.62 -18.21 32.07
CA THR A 924 27.96 -16.93 31.42
C THR A 924 29.44 -16.61 31.63
N LEU A 925 30.12 -16.27 30.54
CA LEU A 925 31.50 -15.80 30.53
C LEU A 925 31.53 -14.38 29.95
N SER A 926 32.48 -13.56 30.41
CA SER A 926 32.87 -12.31 29.77
C SER A 926 34.30 -12.41 29.24
N CYS A 927 34.55 -11.85 28.06
CA CYS A 927 35.87 -11.80 27.43
C CYS A 927 36.08 -10.42 26.80
N VAL A 928 37.35 -10.06 26.54
CA VAL A 928 37.63 -9.00 25.56
C VAL A 928 37.18 -9.51 24.18
N GLN A 929 36.32 -8.74 23.51
CA GLN A 929 35.77 -9.03 22.19
C GLN A 929 36.02 -7.84 21.26
N CYS A 930 37.04 -7.96 20.40
CA CYS A 930 37.41 -6.91 19.45
C CYS A 930 38.30 -7.47 18.32
N GLU A 931 38.37 -6.75 17.21
CA GLU A 931 39.39 -6.94 16.18
C GLU A 931 40.23 -5.66 16.00
N SER A 932 41.54 -5.80 15.84
CA SER A 932 42.44 -4.65 15.68
C SER A 932 42.21 -3.87 14.38
N LYS A 933 41.70 -4.54 13.35
CA LYS A 933 41.29 -3.98 12.07
C LYS A 933 40.42 -2.73 12.25
N ASP A 934 39.47 -2.79 13.18
CA ASP A 934 38.50 -1.74 13.44
C ASP A 934 38.99 -0.83 14.58
N SER A 935 39.42 -1.44 15.70
CA SER A 935 39.86 -0.73 16.90
C SER A 935 41.37 -0.87 17.11
N LEU A 936 42.13 0.22 16.92
CA LEU A 936 43.56 0.26 17.27
C LEU A 936 43.80 -0.03 18.76
N LEU A 937 42.80 0.22 19.63
CA LEU A 937 42.86 -0.13 21.05
C LEU A 937 42.96 -1.63 21.27
N CYS A 938 42.31 -2.46 20.44
CA CYS A 938 42.34 -3.93 20.56
C CYS A 938 43.76 -4.52 20.46
N ALA A 939 44.61 -3.93 19.60
CA ALA A 939 46.02 -4.27 19.45
C ALA A 939 46.89 -3.90 20.67
N GLN A 940 46.40 -3.03 21.56
CA GLN A 940 47.08 -2.64 22.78
C GLN A 940 46.78 -3.61 23.94
N MET A 941 47.42 -3.39 25.08
CA MET A 941 47.09 -4.07 26.34
C MET A 941 45.76 -3.55 26.92
N GLN A 942 44.85 -4.45 27.27
CA GLN A 942 43.46 -4.12 27.63
C GLN A 942 43.32 -3.75 29.12
N ARG A 943 43.75 -2.53 29.45
CA ARG A 943 43.83 -1.99 30.84
C ARG A 943 42.48 -1.53 31.42
N ASN A 944 41.43 -1.51 30.63
CA ASN A 944 40.07 -1.11 30.97
C ASN A 944 39.06 -2.06 30.29
N ASP A 945 37.78 -1.82 30.51
CA ASP A 945 36.71 -2.76 30.12
C ASP A 945 35.90 -2.27 28.91
N SER A 946 36.44 -1.35 28.10
CA SER A 946 35.72 -0.78 26.94
C SER A 946 35.49 -1.77 25.80
N GLU A 947 36.33 -2.80 25.70
CA GLU A 947 36.22 -3.90 24.72
C GLU A 947 35.75 -5.21 25.39
N VAL A 948 35.34 -5.17 26.67
CA VAL A 948 34.82 -6.33 27.42
C VAL A 948 33.34 -6.52 27.10
N ARG A 949 32.96 -7.75 26.71
CA ARG A 949 31.57 -8.11 26.41
C ARG A 949 31.25 -9.51 26.97
N LEU A 950 29.98 -9.75 27.25
CA LEU A 950 29.48 -11.09 27.53
C LEU A 950 29.59 -11.95 26.26
N CYS A 951 29.96 -13.23 26.40
CA CYS A 951 29.89 -14.18 25.29
C CYS A 951 28.45 -14.27 24.77
N ARG A 952 28.29 -14.39 23.46
CA ARG A 952 26.97 -14.46 22.81
C ARG A 952 26.36 -15.85 23.05
N ARG A 953 27.15 -16.92 23.00
CA ARG A 953 26.73 -18.24 23.49
C ARG A 953 27.14 -18.43 24.95
N HIS A 954 26.27 -19.08 25.71
CA HIS A 954 26.46 -19.46 27.11
C HIS A 954 26.72 -20.98 27.16
N VAL A 955 27.98 -21.39 26.90
CA VAL A 955 28.39 -22.80 26.83
C VAL A 955 29.15 -23.22 28.08
N ALA A 956 28.88 -24.43 28.59
CA ALA A 956 29.53 -24.94 29.79
C ALA A 956 31.02 -25.24 29.54
N GLY A 957 31.91 -24.48 30.20
CA GLY A 957 33.37 -24.62 30.04
C GLY A 957 33.97 -23.78 28.92
N ASP A 958 33.27 -22.75 28.44
CA ASP A 958 33.79 -21.81 27.44
C ASP A 958 35.06 -21.07 27.93
N ARG A 959 35.81 -20.51 26.98
CA ARG A 959 37.12 -19.90 27.15
C ARG A 959 37.25 -18.64 26.31
N CYS A 960 38.13 -17.73 26.72
CA CYS A 960 38.50 -16.60 25.86
C CYS A 960 39.67 -17.01 24.95
N TYR A 961 39.71 -16.47 23.73
CA TYR A 961 40.81 -16.66 22.78
C TYR A 961 41.53 -15.33 22.46
N MET A 962 42.77 -15.46 21.99
CA MET A 962 43.54 -14.48 21.24
C MET A 962 44.12 -15.15 20.00
N ARG A 963 43.88 -14.58 18.83
CA ARG A 963 44.31 -15.12 17.53
C ARG A 963 44.89 -14.00 16.67
N SER A 964 45.96 -14.30 15.94
CA SER A 964 46.46 -13.42 14.89
C SER A 964 45.99 -13.98 13.56
N SER A 965 45.30 -13.17 12.76
CA SER A 965 44.90 -13.56 11.41
C SER A 965 46.14 -13.77 10.55
N SER A 966 46.35 -15.01 10.09
CA SER A 966 47.45 -15.36 9.18
C SER A 966 47.31 -14.78 7.76
N ARG A 967 46.19 -14.09 7.47
CA ARG A 967 45.89 -13.53 6.15
C ARG A 967 46.28 -12.05 6.02
N ASP A 968 46.13 -11.27 7.10
CA ASP A 968 46.31 -9.82 7.12
C ASP A 968 46.93 -9.28 8.43
N GLY A 969 47.23 -10.14 9.41
CA GLY A 969 47.93 -9.76 10.65
C GLY A 969 47.06 -9.09 11.72
N THR A 970 45.74 -9.08 11.56
CA THR A 970 44.82 -8.52 12.55
C THR A 970 44.86 -9.34 13.84
N LEU A 971 44.67 -8.69 14.99
CA LEU A 971 44.44 -9.36 16.27
C LEU A 971 42.95 -9.50 16.48
N GLN A 972 42.49 -10.75 16.60
CA GLN A 972 41.13 -11.11 16.98
C GLN A 972 41.13 -11.59 18.44
N ARG A 973 40.18 -11.07 19.23
CA ARG A 973 39.90 -11.49 20.61
C ARG A 973 38.42 -11.82 20.74
N GLY A 974 38.07 -12.88 21.45
CA GLY A 974 36.67 -13.18 21.77
C GLY A 974 36.48 -14.43 22.61
N CYS A 975 35.25 -14.97 22.61
CA CYS A 975 34.90 -16.24 23.24
C CYS A 975 35.04 -17.40 22.24
N VAL A 976 35.45 -18.58 22.70
CA VAL A 976 35.66 -19.75 21.83
C VAL A 976 34.33 -20.29 21.30
N SER A 977 33.27 -20.28 22.11
CA SER A 977 31.92 -20.68 21.68
C SER A 977 31.36 -19.84 20.52
N ASP A 978 31.74 -18.58 20.42
CA ASP A 978 31.31 -17.65 19.37
C ASP A 978 32.14 -17.75 18.08
N LEU A 979 33.17 -18.62 18.05
CA LEU A 979 34.09 -18.80 16.92
C LEU A 979 33.86 -20.16 16.22
N PRO A 980 33.89 -20.23 14.88
CA PRO A 980 33.99 -21.49 14.14
C PRO A 980 35.16 -22.37 14.63
N GLU A 981 34.88 -23.65 14.87
CA GLU A 981 35.80 -24.59 15.53
C GLU A 981 37.13 -24.71 14.76
N GLU A 982 37.08 -24.65 13.43
CA GLU A 982 38.21 -24.76 12.51
C GLU A 982 39.27 -23.67 12.72
N LEU A 983 38.87 -22.49 13.20
CA LEU A 983 39.77 -21.34 13.37
C LEU A 983 40.70 -21.46 14.59
N CYS A 984 40.36 -22.31 15.56
CA CYS A 984 41.21 -22.69 16.69
C CYS A 984 41.50 -24.21 16.76
N ALA A 985 41.13 -25.00 15.74
CA ALA A 985 41.42 -26.43 15.68
C ALA A 985 42.94 -26.77 15.62
N PRO A 986 43.80 -26.00 14.91
CA PRO A 986 45.25 -26.14 15.05
C PRO A 986 45.70 -25.61 16.42
N ALA A 987 46.49 -26.40 17.14
CA ALA A 987 46.88 -26.13 18.53
C ALA A 987 47.72 -24.84 18.74
N ASP A 988 48.23 -24.27 17.66
CA ASP A 988 49.02 -23.04 17.58
C ASP A 988 48.25 -21.85 16.98
N ALA A 989 47.06 -22.06 16.39
CA ALA A 989 46.27 -21.00 15.76
C ALA A 989 45.66 -20.00 16.78
N CYS A 990 45.46 -20.42 18.04
CA CYS A 990 44.85 -19.61 19.08
C CYS A 990 45.53 -19.80 20.44
N VAL A 991 45.78 -18.70 21.15
CA VAL A 991 46.08 -18.74 22.58
C VAL A 991 44.75 -18.70 23.35
N LEU A 992 44.44 -19.76 24.08
CA LEU A 992 43.21 -19.90 24.86
C LEU A 992 43.48 -19.70 26.35
N CYS A 993 42.55 -19.03 27.05
CA CYS A 993 42.63 -18.84 28.50
C CYS A 993 41.25 -19.03 29.17
N THR A 994 41.27 -19.32 30.47
CA THR A 994 40.09 -19.63 31.29
C THR A 994 39.81 -18.53 32.31
N GLY A 995 38.54 -18.18 32.50
CA GLY A 995 38.10 -17.15 33.44
C GLY A 995 37.81 -15.81 32.77
N GLU A 996 37.04 -14.97 33.45
CA GLU A 996 36.54 -13.71 32.90
C GLU A 996 37.67 -12.78 32.44
N ASN A 997 37.59 -12.33 31.20
CA ASN A 997 38.46 -11.30 30.62
C ASN A 997 39.96 -11.60 30.79
N CYS A 998 40.33 -12.87 30.68
CA CYS A 998 41.72 -13.30 30.75
C CYS A 998 42.54 -12.90 29.50
N ASN A 999 41.87 -12.66 28.37
CA ASN A 999 42.49 -12.36 27.08
C ASN A 999 42.86 -10.87 26.89
N ARG A 1000 43.50 -10.26 27.90
CA ARG A 1000 43.85 -8.82 27.94
C ARG A 1000 45.26 -8.47 27.47
N ASP A 1001 46.18 -9.44 27.48
CA ASP A 1001 47.60 -9.20 27.19
C ASP A 1001 47.86 -8.90 25.69
N VAL A 1002 49.04 -8.39 25.37
CA VAL A 1002 49.44 -8.08 23.99
C VAL A 1002 49.65 -9.36 23.20
N PHE A 1003 49.02 -9.48 22.03
CA PHE A 1003 49.18 -10.64 21.15
C PHE A 1003 49.43 -10.24 19.67
N PRO A 1004 50.36 -10.90 18.96
CA PRO A 1004 51.39 -11.78 19.52
C PRO A 1004 52.44 -10.95 20.30
N VAL A 1005 53.25 -11.63 21.13
CA VAL A 1005 54.17 -10.96 22.06
C VAL A 1005 55.28 -10.16 21.39
N ASN A 1006 55.53 -10.42 20.10
CA ASN A 1006 56.47 -9.71 19.23
C ASN A 1006 55.81 -8.64 18.33
N ARG A 1007 54.58 -8.21 18.63
CA ARG A 1007 53.92 -7.10 17.91
C ARG A 1007 54.75 -5.82 18.04
N HIS A 1008 55.22 -5.29 16.91
CA HIS A 1008 55.98 -4.04 16.88
C HIS A 1008 55.14 -2.85 17.37
N SER A 1009 55.80 -1.83 17.92
CA SER A 1009 55.20 -0.55 18.31
C SER A 1009 55.89 0.61 17.63
N CYS A 1010 55.09 1.58 17.18
CA CYS A 1010 55.54 2.72 16.40
C CYS A 1010 54.87 4.01 16.89
N TYR A 1011 55.53 5.15 16.66
CA TYR A 1011 54.86 6.45 16.78
C TYR A 1011 53.87 6.61 15.63
N GLN A 1012 52.60 6.86 15.97
CA GLN A 1012 51.50 6.99 15.01
C GLN A 1012 50.89 8.40 15.19
N CYS A 1013 51.12 9.27 14.21
CA CYS A 1013 50.62 10.65 14.18
C CYS A 1013 50.53 11.15 12.73
N ASP A 1014 49.81 12.25 12.51
CA ASP A 1014 49.73 12.95 11.22
C ASP A 1014 50.13 14.43 11.41
N GLY A 1015 51.11 14.90 10.66
CA GLY A 1015 51.56 16.31 10.70
C GLY A 1015 50.52 17.33 10.21
N MET A 1016 49.48 16.88 9.50
CA MET A 1016 48.33 17.71 9.13
C MET A 1016 47.37 17.95 10.30
N GLN A 1017 47.41 17.10 11.33
CA GLN A 1017 46.47 17.07 12.46
C GLN A 1017 47.16 17.40 13.79
N GLU A 1018 48.41 17.00 13.98
CA GLU A 1018 49.23 17.23 15.17
C GLU A 1018 50.48 18.06 14.84
N ASN A 1019 50.52 19.32 15.27
CA ASN A 1019 51.66 20.26 15.20
C ASN A 1019 52.95 19.79 15.93
N ARG A 1020 53.03 18.53 16.36
CA ARG A 1020 54.20 17.89 17.00
C ARG A 1020 54.58 16.57 16.35
N CYS A 1021 53.95 16.13 15.27
CA CYS A 1021 54.34 14.91 14.58
C CYS A 1021 55.73 15.02 13.90
N GLU A 1022 56.12 16.24 13.49
CA GLU A 1022 57.48 16.55 13.00
C GLU A 1022 58.55 16.70 14.10
N ALA A 1023 58.16 16.69 15.37
CA ALA A 1023 59.08 16.86 16.49
C ALA A 1023 59.80 15.55 16.87
N TYR A 1024 60.81 15.63 17.74
CA TYR A 1024 61.55 14.46 18.22
C TYR A 1024 60.67 13.61 19.16
N GLN A 1025 60.09 12.53 18.63
CA GLN A 1025 59.01 11.78 19.28
C GLN A 1025 59.44 11.16 20.64
N GLU A 1026 60.70 10.72 20.75
CA GLU A 1026 61.27 10.18 22.00
C GLU A 1026 61.25 11.19 23.17
N VAL A 1027 61.23 12.50 22.86
CA VAL A 1027 61.24 13.59 23.85
C VAL A 1027 59.82 14.02 24.22
N TYR A 1028 58.93 14.17 23.24
CA TYR A 1028 57.59 14.73 23.45
C TYR A 1028 56.50 13.68 23.68
N ASN A 1029 56.73 12.45 23.24
CA ASN A 1029 55.76 11.37 23.14
C ASN A 1029 56.35 10.04 23.70
N ARG A 1030 57.16 10.15 24.77
CA ARG A 1030 58.00 9.06 25.30
C ARG A 1030 57.25 7.75 25.58
N ASP A 1031 56.01 7.83 26.08
CA ASP A 1031 55.14 6.69 26.40
C ASP A 1031 54.05 6.42 25.33
N ARG A 1032 54.21 6.98 24.12
CA ARG A 1032 53.16 7.11 23.09
C ARG A 1032 53.43 6.32 21.80
N ALA A 1033 54.39 5.39 21.83
CA ALA A 1033 54.57 4.40 20.77
C ALA A 1033 53.45 3.34 20.90
N LEU A 1034 52.52 3.32 19.94
CA LEU A 1034 51.38 2.41 19.93
C LEU A 1034 51.73 1.14 19.16
N LEU A 1035 51.26 -0.01 19.66
CA LEU A 1035 51.40 -1.30 18.99
C LEU A 1035 50.70 -1.24 17.62
N CYS A 1036 51.36 -1.79 16.60
CA CYS A 1036 50.87 -1.76 15.22
C CYS A 1036 49.49 -2.41 15.10
N ARG A 1037 48.63 -1.84 14.24
CA ARG A 1037 47.27 -2.35 14.01
C ARG A 1037 47.30 -3.78 13.47
N LEU A 1038 48.16 -4.03 12.49
CA LEU A 1038 48.47 -5.34 11.94
C LEU A 1038 49.78 -5.85 12.56
N HIS A 1039 50.06 -7.14 12.40
CA HIS A 1039 51.34 -7.76 12.77
C HIS A 1039 51.85 -8.59 11.60
N GLN A 1040 53.13 -8.41 11.27
CA GLN A 1040 53.91 -9.31 10.44
C GLN A 1040 55.27 -9.49 11.10
N GLU A 1041 55.93 -10.63 10.89
CA GLU A 1041 57.17 -10.99 11.61
C GLU A 1041 58.36 -10.06 11.36
N ASN A 1042 58.31 -9.28 10.28
CA ASN A 1042 59.35 -8.34 9.85
C ASN A 1042 58.79 -6.91 9.63
N ASP A 1043 57.69 -6.56 10.31
CA ASP A 1043 57.06 -5.23 10.21
C ASP A 1043 57.98 -4.12 10.77
N GLY A 1044 57.81 -2.88 10.30
CA GLY A 1044 58.75 -1.79 10.58
C GLY A 1044 58.14 -0.39 10.53
N CYS A 1045 58.51 0.44 11.49
CA CYS A 1045 58.07 1.84 11.56
C CYS A 1045 58.67 2.66 10.40
N TYR A 1046 57.83 3.42 9.69
CA TYR A 1046 58.25 4.33 8.63
C TYR A 1046 57.72 5.75 8.85
N THR A 1047 58.37 6.74 8.23
CA THR A 1047 57.92 8.15 8.23
C THR A 1047 57.76 8.63 6.79
N ARG A 1048 56.54 9.03 6.41
CA ARG A 1048 56.23 9.53 5.05
C ARG A 1048 56.16 11.06 5.04
N LEU A 1049 57.17 11.70 4.45
CA LEU A 1049 57.19 13.15 4.26
C LEU A 1049 56.41 13.56 3.00
N ILE A 1050 55.41 14.44 3.14
CA ILE A 1050 54.60 14.95 2.02
C ILE A 1050 55.00 16.39 1.72
N ARG A 1051 55.63 16.61 0.55
CA ARG A 1051 55.99 17.96 0.07
C ARG A 1051 54.75 18.69 -0.46
N GLY A 1052 54.17 19.58 0.34
CA GLY A 1052 53.12 20.50 -0.13
C GLY A 1052 52.45 21.33 0.96
N ALA A 1053 52.25 20.78 2.16
CA ALA A 1053 51.43 21.40 3.22
C ALA A 1053 52.18 22.37 4.15
N GLY A 1054 53.24 23.04 3.66
CA GLY A 1054 53.97 24.04 4.43
C GLY A 1054 53.16 25.32 4.59
N ARG A 1055 52.42 25.48 5.71
CA ARG A 1055 51.87 26.79 6.09
C ARG A 1055 53.02 27.75 6.32
N SER A 1056 52.99 28.88 5.60
CA SER A 1056 53.98 29.95 5.77
C SER A 1056 53.80 30.64 7.11
N MET A 1057 54.63 30.28 8.10
CA MET A 1057 55.03 31.20 9.15
C MET A 1057 56.44 31.71 8.85
N GLY A 1058 56.63 33.02 8.97
CA GLY A 1058 57.80 33.73 8.46
C GLY A 1058 59.05 33.51 9.31
N ARG A 1059 60.20 33.85 8.72
CA ARG A 1059 61.34 34.31 9.50
C ARG A 1059 61.03 35.73 9.94
N ASP A 1060 61.17 36.02 11.23
CA ASP A 1060 61.74 37.26 11.76
C ASP A 1060 62.07 37.04 13.25
N ALA A 1061 63.19 37.64 13.69
CA ALA A 1061 63.88 37.40 14.97
C ALA A 1061 64.48 35.98 15.14
#